data_AF-A0A933JW94-F1
#
_entry.id   AF-A0A933JW94-F1
#
_cell.length_a   1.000
_cell.length_b   1.000
_cell.length_c   1.000
_cell.angle_alpha   90.00
_cell.angle_beta   90.00
_cell.angle_gamma   90.00
#
_symmetry.space_group_name_H-M   'P 1'
#
loop_
_entity.id
_entity.type
_entity.pdbx_description
1 polymer ?
#
loop_
_entity_poly.entity_id
_entity_poly.type
_entity_poly.pdbx_seq_one_letter_code
_entity_poly.pdbx_strand_id
1 'polypeptide(L)'
;MLYRKILLVALLVLLGAPALADTRTDARRYFTRGMQLISDGRYREGIEALRKAYEIRPHANVLYNVGRAQAALGELGPALESFRSYLESDPPDAESIRTVIADLETRQRLRALVDEGMAAIRAGRHARGISLLEAAYTERPHPNLLFNMARALDDAGEWEAALEKYRTYKSARPADGALVDPKIAALEARLSAKPKPIEPVAPRPNPKEALRPNFDDEAKRLAAKVLELVEAKMSAIRPPAPTVVAPVAATSSAGESLEVGPVRDEAGYEEVVVTASRRAQSPLDAPNAVTLLTDEDIRLSGARSIPDLLRRVPGMDVMQMSASDWNVSVRGFNRRLANKTLVLVDGRTVYQDFLGAMLWNGLSISLSDIDRIEVVRGPGSAIYGAYAYTGIVNIITKRPEELAGTRVLAGIGSHNSLEVEGQHAARMGKVSVRASGGYVRGDKYALEFDPARVDYTTNVDDPALSLSRARLDVTAEYSVAEGARLFLGGGINDGFQELYGVSAIRNQAATGLSSNLRLGYEGEAFSILTFWDRGRFESTPQFYRTGLDDLGSEVRADLLSVEPVLRPSFELLGRHQLVVGAEYRHKRIDWDYLDGPHRENFFALFAQDAWSVSEKWSILASGRLDAHPLIGLLGSPRAAFIYKLTKGQALRLSAGSAFRQPTQAESYLDLSASSPIAGVAVTLVGKEDLEPERIVTVEAGYLAQTDVGEVEAVVYGNRVADLITRTPLIPTPIGLGFDPTVGAYVGAQSFYQNDARVFLALGGEISATVYPVDGLDLGASYALQYIFDEETKLRFTDSPMHKATLWGQFRSALGIDAGFSVHVVSDQEWIEPQFDSDEPSGFRSDPLPIPASLVVMGRVGYRVPGDRVELSVSGTNLTDFGASRHREHPFGNPLEARVLGSVALRL
;
A
#
# COMPACT_ATOMS: atom_id res chain seq x y z
N MET A 1 -17.77 47.51 -1.09
CA MET A 1 -19.16 47.21 -0.66
C MET A 1 -20.14 46.92 -1.83
N LEU A 2 -19.68 46.68 -3.06
CA LEU A 2 -20.54 46.34 -4.22
C LEU A 2 -20.41 44.87 -4.68
N TYR A 3 -19.73 44.01 -3.91
CA TYR A 3 -19.46 42.59 -4.26
C TYR A 3 -20.44 41.59 -3.59
N ARG A 4 -21.31 42.06 -2.68
CA ARG A 4 -22.23 41.19 -1.92
C ARG A 4 -23.64 41.04 -2.53
N LYS A 5 -23.97 41.80 -3.58
CA LYS A 5 -25.34 41.82 -4.15
C LYS A 5 -25.50 41.09 -5.48
N ILE A 6 -24.42 40.70 -6.14
CA ILE A 6 -24.48 40.00 -7.43
C ILE A 6 -24.61 38.47 -7.25
N LEU A 7 -24.12 37.91 -6.13
CA LEU A 7 -24.21 36.47 -5.85
C LEU A 7 -25.63 36.01 -5.45
N LEU A 8 -26.50 36.92 -5.01
CA LEU A 8 -27.84 36.58 -4.51
C LEU A 8 -28.92 36.53 -5.61
N VAL A 9 -28.64 37.10 -6.79
CA VAL A 9 -29.61 37.21 -7.89
C VAL A 9 -29.54 36.01 -8.85
N ALA A 10 -28.40 35.32 -8.90
CA ALA A 10 -28.26 34.09 -9.69
C ALA A 10 -29.01 32.87 -9.08
N LEU A 11 -29.50 32.98 -7.83
CA LEU A 11 -30.12 31.87 -7.12
C LEU A 11 -31.65 31.74 -7.33
N LEU A 12 -32.29 32.64 -8.08
CA LEU A 12 -33.75 32.82 -8.03
C LEU A 12 -34.53 32.54 -9.33
N VAL A 13 -33.96 31.83 -10.32
CA VAL A 13 -34.64 31.64 -11.64
C VAL A 13 -34.91 30.17 -12.04
N LEU A 14 -34.84 29.18 -11.16
CA LEU A 14 -35.01 27.76 -11.55
C LEU A 14 -36.13 27.01 -10.81
N LEU A 15 -37.35 27.54 -10.74
CA LEU A 15 -38.50 26.80 -10.21
C LEU A 15 -39.63 26.67 -11.24
N GLY A 16 -39.87 25.45 -11.70
CA GLY A 16 -40.99 25.06 -12.56
C GLY A 16 -41.26 23.54 -12.57
N ALA A 17 -42.22 23.12 -11.73
CA ALA A 17 -43.12 21.95 -11.72
C ALA A 17 -42.59 20.48 -11.87
N PRO A 18 -42.98 19.54 -10.96
CA PRO A 18 -42.66 18.11 -11.05
C PRO A 18 -43.76 17.26 -11.73
N ALA A 19 -43.36 16.13 -12.30
CA ALA A 19 -44.25 15.07 -12.81
C ALA A 19 -43.99 13.75 -12.08
N LEU A 20 -45.08 13.02 -11.79
CA LEU A 20 -45.16 11.78 -11.01
C LEU A 20 -44.32 10.63 -11.61
N ALA A 21 -43.56 9.92 -10.78
CA ALA A 21 -42.74 8.78 -11.18
C ALA A 21 -43.59 7.54 -11.54
N ASP A 22 -43.22 6.88 -12.64
CA ASP A 22 -43.86 5.71 -13.23
C ASP A 22 -43.36 4.41 -12.55
N THR A 23 -44.27 3.59 -12.02
CA THR A 23 -44.01 2.24 -11.45
C THR A 23 -43.16 1.31 -12.33
N ARG A 24 -43.13 1.54 -13.65
CA ARG A 24 -42.28 0.82 -14.61
C ARG A 24 -40.80 1.17 -14.44
N THR A 25 -40.49 2.40 -14.04
CA THR A 25 -39.12 2.88 -13.80
C THR A 25 -38.54 2.24 -12.56
N ASP A 26 -39.33 2.11 -11.48
CA ASP A 26 -38.89 1.50 -10.23
C ASP A 26 -38.60 0.00 -10.39
N ALA A 27 -39.51 -0.76 -11.03
CA ALA A 27 -39.27 -2.17 -11.32
C ALA A 27 -38.00 -2.39 -12.16
N ARG A 28 -37.74 -1.49 -13.13
CA ARG A 28 -36.54 -1.55 -13.97
C ARG A 28 -35.27 -1.22 -13.18
N ARG A 29 -35.33 -0.26 -12.24
CA ARG A 29 -34.21 0.09 -11.36
C ARG A 29 -33.76 -1.11 -10.52
N TYR A 30 -34.70 -1.79 -9.86
CA TYR A 30 -34.40 -2.98 -9.07
C TYR A 30 -33.91 -4.15 -9.92
N PHE A 31 -34.47 -4.34 -11.12
CA PHE A 31 -34.02 -5.39 -12.03
C PHE A 31 -32.57 -5.17 -12.49
N THR A 32 -32.24 -3.95 -12.94
CA THR A 32 -30.88 -3.59 -13.37
C THR A 32 -29.89 -3.73 -12.21
N ARG A 33 -30.26 -3.26 -11.01
CA ARG A 33 -29.44 -3.42 -9.81
C ARG A 33 -29.19 -4.90 -9.46
N GLY A 34 -30.23 -5.73 -9.55
CA GLY A 34 -30.11 -7.16 -9.30
C GLY A 34 -29.17 -7.87 -10.27
N MET A 35 -29.25 -7.52 -11.56
CA MET A 35 -28.35 -8.07 -12.58
C MET A 35 -26.90 -7.59 -12.40
N GLN A 36 -26.67 -6.33 -12.03
CA GLN A 36 -25.34 -5.80 -11.74
C GLN A 36 -24.70 -6.54 -10.55
N LEU A 37 -25.43 -6.66 -9.44
CA LEU A 37 -24.95 -7.37 -8.24
C LEU A 37 -24.61 -8.84 -8.52
N ILE A 38 -25.38 -9.50 -9.40
CA ILE A 38 -25.05 -10.87 -9.85
C ILE A 38 -23.75 -10.91 -10.68
N SER A 39 -23.53 -9.90 -11.53
CA SER A 39 -22.28 -9.76 -12.30
C SER A 39 -21.06 -9.53 -11.40
N ASP A 40 -21.26 -8.83 -10.28
CA ASP A 40 -20.20 -8.51 -9.31
C ASP A 40 -19.96 -9.67 -8.30
N GLY A 41 -20.52 -10.87 -8.54
CA GLY A 41 -20.40 -12.03 -7.66
C GLY A 41 -21.22 -11.97 -6.36
N ARG A 42 -21.98 -10.89 -6.15
CA ARG A 42 -22.85 -10.66 -4.97
C ARG A 42 -24.23 -11.28 -5.16
N TYR A 43 -24.28 -12.58 -5.44
CA TYR A 43 -25.49 -13.29 -5.84
C TYR A 43 -26.68 -13.15 -4.86
N ARG A 44 -26.44 -13.16 -3.54
CA ARG A 44 -27.54 -13.04 -2.54
C ARG A 44 -28.24 -11.69 -2.59
N GLU A 45 -27.48 -10.61 -2.70
CA GLU A 45 -28.03 -9.24 -2.77
C GLU A 45 -28.68 -9.00 -4.13
N GLY A 46 -28.09 -9.55 -5.20
CA GLY A 46 -28.69 -9.54 -6.52
C GLY A 46 -30.05 -10.25 -6.55
N ILE A 47 -30.18 -11.41 -5.90
CA ILE A 47 -31.46 -12.13 -5.74
C ILE A 47 -32.48 -11.27 -4.97
N GLU A 48 -32.10 -10.59 -3.90
CA GLU A 48 -33.01 -9.72 -3.15
C GLU A 48 -33.52 -8.54 -4.00
N ALA A 49 -32.64 -7.89 -4.76
CA ALA A 49 -33.00 -6.82 -5.67
C ALA A 49 -33.91 -7.31 -6.81
N LEU A 50 -33.63 -8.48 -7.38
CA LEU A 50 -34.51 -9.11 -8.38
C LEU A 50 -35.89 -9.45 -7.77
N ARG A 51 -35.97 -9.93 -6.53
CA ARG A 51 -37.26 -10.19 -5.86
C ARG A 51 -38.07 -8.91 -5.67
N LYS A 52 -37.44 -7.80 -5.25
CA LYS A 52 -38.11 -6.48 -5.19
C LYS A 52 -38.61 -6.02 -6.56
N ALA A 53 -37.85 -6.24 -7.63
CA ALA A 53 -38.30 -5.96 -8.99
C ALA A 53 -39.55 -6.80 -9.36
N TYR A 54 -39.56 -8.06 -8.98
CA TYR A 54 -40.68 -8.98 -9.20
C TYR A 54 -41.92 -8.59 -8.39
N GLU A 55 -41.76 -8.11 -7.15
CA GLU A 55 -42.87 -7.62 -6.30
C GLU A 55 -43.55 -6.38 -6.90
N ILE A 56 -42.77 -5.44 -7.44
CA ILE A 56 -43.30 -4.22 -8.08
C ILE A 56 -43.99 -4.57 -9.40
N ARG A 57 -43.37 -5.43 -10.21
CA ARG A 57 -43.94 -5.88 -11.49
C ARG A 57 -43.55 -7.34 -11.78
N PRO A 58 -44.45 -8.29 -11.51
CA PRO A 58 -44.19 -9.71 -11.76
C PRO A 58 -43.88 -9.96 -13.24
N HIS A 59 -42.72 -10.57 -13.51
CA HIS A 59 -42.28 -10.91 -14.86
C HIS A 59 -41.42 -12.18 -14.86
N ALA A 60 -41.69 -13.10 -15.79
CA ALA A 60 -41.05 -14.41 -15.86
C ALA A 60 -39.51 -14.35 -15.93
N ASN A 61 -38.95 -13.45 -16.73
CA ASN A 61 -37.48 -13.27 -16.84
C ASN A 61 -36.79 -12.97 -15.50
N VAL A 62 -37.49 -12.40 -14.52
CA VAL A 62 -36.93 -12.16 -13.19
C VAL A 62 -36.75 -13.48 -12.44
N LEU A 63 -37.74 -14.38 -12.51
CA LEU A 63 -37.67 -15.73 -11.92
C LEU A 63 -36.55 -16.57 -12.55
N TYR A 64 -36.36 -16.47 -13.87
CA TYR A 64 -35.24 -17.11 -14.55
C TYR A 64 -33.89 -16.65 -13.99
N ASN A 65 -33.69 -15.34 -13.86
CA ASN A 65 -32.43 -14.78 -13.36
C ASN A 65 -32.20 -15.09 -11.88
N VAL A 66 -33.26 -15.10 -11.06
CA VAL A 66 -33.20 -15.56 -9.66
C VAL A 66 -32.81 -17.04 -9.61
N GLY A 67 -33.42 -17.91 -10.41
CA GLY A 67 -33.10 -19.33 -10.48
C GLY A 67 -31.65 -19.59 -10.87
N ARG A 68 -31.11 -18.84 -11.84
CA ARG A 68 -29.68 -18.94 -12.19
C ARG A 68 -28.76 -18.52 -11.06
N ALA A 69 -29.05 -17.40 -10.40
CA ALA A 69 -28.24 -16.89 -9.31
C ALA A 69 -28.23 -17.86 -8.11
N GLN A 70 -29.38 -18.47 -7.80
CA GLN A 70 -29.49 -19.50 -6.76
C GLN A 70 -28.72 -20.77 -7.13
N ALA A 71 -28.75 -21.19 -8.40
CA ALA A 71 -27.97 -22.32 -8.87
C ALA A 71 -26.45 -22.05 -8.75
N ALA A 72 -26.00 -20.82 -9.04
CA ALA A 72 -24.61 -20.41 -8.88
C ALA A 72 -24.15 -20.41 -7.41
N LEU A 73 -25.05 -20.08 -6.46
CA LEU A 73 -24.82 -20.19 -5.02
C LEU A 73 -24.84 -21.62 -4.48
N GLY A 74 -25.18 -22.62 -5.29
CA GLY A 74 -25.38 -24.00 -4.84
C GLY A 74 -26.66 -24.22 -4.03
N GLU A 75 -27.60 -23.27 -4.07
CA GLU A 75 -28.93 -23.34 -3.46
C GLU A 75 -29.90 -24.11 -4.37
N LEU A 76 -29.64 -25.41 -4.54
CA LEU A 76 -30.31 -26.27 -5.53
C LEU A 76 -31.85 -26.31 -5.39
N GLY A 77 -32.36 -26.35 -4.15
CA GLY A 77 -33.81 -26.39 -3.89
C GLY A 77 -34.53 -25.12 -4.35
N PRO A 78 -34.14 -23.92 -3.85
CA PRO A 78 -34.70 -22.65 -4.32
C PRO A 78 -34.51 -22.42 -5.83
N ALA A 79 -33.38 -22.83 -6.41
CA ALA A 79 -33.16 -22.73 -7.85
C ALA A 79 -34.19 -23.55 -8.65
N LEU A 80 -34.45 -24.79 -8.23
CA LEU A 80 -35.45 -25.66 -8.84
C LEU A 80 -36.87 -25.06 -8.76
N GLU A 81 -37.21 -24.44 -7.63
CA GLU A 81 -38.49 -23.74 -7.45
C GLU A 81 -38.62 -22.57 -8.43
N SER A 82 -37.61 -21.69 -8.50
CA SER A 82 -37.59 -20.55 -9.42
C SER A 82 -37.68 -20.95 -10.89
N PHE A 83 -36.99 -22.03 -11.30
CA PHE A 83 -37.08 -22.52 -12.68
C PHE A 83 -38.42 -23.20 -12.99
N ARG A 84 -39.04 -23.89 -12.04
CA ARG A 84 -40.39 -24.45 -12.21
C ARG A 84 -41.43 -23.35 -12.34
N SER A 85 -41.36 -22.31 -11.50
CA SER A 85 -42.23 -21.13 -11.61
C SER A 85 -41.98 -20.34 -12.89
N TYR A 86 -40.76 -20.33 -13.43
CA TYR A 86 -40.47 -19.76 -14.74
C TYR A 86 -41.15 -20.53 -15.88
N LEU A 87 -41.19 -21.87 -15.80
CA LEU A 87 -41.84 -22.71 -16.81
C LEU A 87 -43.36 -22.55 -16.85
N GLU A 88 -43.99 -22.07 -15.78
CA GLU A 88 -45.44 -21.79 -15.75
C GLU A 88 -45.87 -20.71 -16.75
N SER A 89 -44.94 -19.85 -17.20
CA SER A 89 -45.24 -18.80 -18.20
C SER A 89 -45.09 -19.26 -19.66
N ASP A 90 -44.84 -20.55 -19.91
CA ASP A 90 -44.59 -21.13 -21.23
C ASP A 90 -43.52 -20.37 -22.06
N PRO A 91 -42.29 -20.21 -21.54
CA PRO A 91 -41.26 -19.42 -22.21
C PRO A 91 -40.68 -20.15 -23.45
N PRO A 92 -40.18 -19.41 -24.45
CA PRO A 92 -39.69 -19.99 -25.71
C PRO A 92 -38.48 -20.93 -25.56
N ASP A 93 -37.76 -20.84 -24.42
CA ASP A 93 -36.61 -21.69 -24.07
C ASP A 93 -36.98 -22.83 -23.10
N ALA A 94 -38.26 -23.16 -22.94
CA ALA A 94 -38.75 -24.16 -21.97
C ALA A 94 -38.04 -25.53 -22.05
N GLU A 95 -37.68 -26.01 -23.23
CA GLU A 95 -36.96 -27.29 -23.41
C GLU A 95 -35.52 -27.24 -22.84
N SER A 96 -34.84 -26.09 -23.00
CA SER A 96 -33.53 -25.84 -22.42
C SER A 96 -33.61 -25.84 -20.88
N ILE A 97 -34.63 -25.17 -20.32
CA ILE A 97 -34.82 -25.10 -18.87
C ILE A 97 -35.18 -26.46 -18.26
N ARG A 98 -35.97 -27.29 -18.94
CA ARG A 98 -36.24 -28.68 -18.48
C ARG A 98 -34.96 -29.50 -18.35
N THR A 99 -33.98 -29.27 -19.23
CA THR A 99 -32.66 -29.91 -19.16
C THR A 99 -31.86 -29.40 -17.95
N VAL A 100 -31.91 -28.09 -17.66
CA VAL A 100 -31.28 -27.49 -16.47
C VAL A 100 -31.91 -28.04 -15.18
N ILE A 101 -33.23 -28.16 -15.12
CA ILE A 101 -33.95 -28.75 -13.98
C ILE A 101 -33.50 -30.21 -13.75
N ALA A 102 -33.43 -31.02 -14.81
CA ALA A 102 -32.99 -32.41 -14.69
C ALA A 102 -31.55 -32.55 -14.14
N ASP A 103 -30.63 -31.68 -14.57
CA ASP A 103 -29.25 -31.65 -14.01
C ASP A 103 -29.24 -31.20 -12.54
N LEU A 104 -30.01 -30.17 -12.17
CA LEU A 104 -30.10 -29.69 -10.79
C LEU A 104 -30.74 -30.73 -9.86
N GLU A 105 -31.76 -31.46 -10.30
CA GLU A 105 -32.37 -32.57 -9.55
C GLU A 105 -31.37 -33.71 -9.31
N THR A 106 -30.57 -34.04 -10.32
CA THR A 106 -29.49 -35.02 -10.20
C THR A 106 -28.43 -34.56 -9.20
N ARG A 107 -28.00 -33.29 -9.27
CA ARG A 107 -27.05 -32.71 -8.28
C ARG A 107 -27.63 -32.71 -6.87
N GLN A 108 -28.93 -32.46 -6.71
CA GLN A 108 -29.61 -32.47 -5.41
C GLN A 108 -29.64 -33.87 -4.80
N ARG A 109 -29.95 -34.92 -5.59
CA ARG A 109 -29.87 -36.32 -5.14
C ARG A 109 -28.45 -36.71 -4.74
N LEU A 110 -27.47 -36.41 -5.59
CA LEU A 110 -26.06 -36.72 -5.31
C LEU A 110 -25.59 -36.07 -4.00
N ARG A 111 -25.93 -34.80 -3.78
CA ARG A 111 -25.60 -34.10 -2.53
C ARG A 111 -26.23 -34.77 -1.31
N ALA A 112 -27.51 -35.14 -1.39
CA ALA A 112 -28.19 -35.84 -0.30
C ALA A 112 -27.53 -37.19 0.02
N LEU A 113 -27.18 -37.99 -0.99
CA LEU A 113 -26.49 -39.27 -0.82
C LEU A 113 -25.12 -39.10 -0.15
N VAL A 114 -24.34 -38.10 -0.58
CA VAL A 114 -23.02 -37.82 -0.02
C VAL A 114 -23.12 -37.31 1.42
N ASP A 115 -24.04 -36.39 1.70
CA ASP A 115 -24.22 -35.81 3.03
C ASP A 115 -24.71 -36.88 4.04
N GLU A 116 -25.69 -37.70 3.66
CA GLU A 116 -26.15 -38.84 4.46
C GLU A 116 -25.04 -39.88 4.64
N GLY A 117 -24.28 -40.16 3.57
CA GLY A 117 -23.17 -41.11 3.59
C GLY A 117 -22.07 -40.69 4.55
N MET A 118 -21.63 -39.43 4.47
CA MET A 118 -20.60 -38.88 5.36
C MET A 118 -21.09 -38.72 6.80
N ALA A 119 -22.38 -38.40 7.01
CA ALA A 119 -22.97 -38.38 8.35
C ALA A 119 -23.04 -39.78 8.98
N ALA A 120 -23.34 -40.81 8.20
CA ALA A 120 -23.30 -42.20 8.66
C ALA A 120 -21.88 -42.64 9.04
N ILE A 121 -20.86 -42.26 8.26
CA ILE A 121 -19.44 -42.52 8.58
C ILE A 121 -19.05 -41.85 9.90
N ARG A 122 -19.36 -40.56 10.09
CA ARG A 122 -19.07 -39.85 11.35
C ARG A 122 -19.76 -40.46 12.56
N ALA A 123 -20.92 -41.07 12.38
CA ALA A 123 -21.66 -41.77 13.43
C ALA A 123 -21.19 -43.23 13.65
N GLY A 124 -20.07 -43.64 13.05
CA GLY A 124 -19.52 -44.99 13.17
C GLY A 124 -20.24 -46.07 12.35
N ARG A 125 -21.27 -45.71 11.56
CA ARG A 125 -22.04 -46.61 10.69
C ARG A 125 -21.39 -46.73 9.30
N HIS A 126 -20.14 -47.20 9.27
CA HIS A 126 -19.30 -47.23 8.08
C HIS A 126 -19.94 -47.95 6.88
N ALA A 127 -20.54 -49.14 7.07
CA ALA A 127 -21.18 -49.89 5.98
C ALA A 127 -22.32 -49.11 5.29
N ARG A 128 -23.19 -48.45 6.08
CA ARG A 128 -24.27 -47.60 5.54
C ARG A 128 -23.68 -46.40 4.79
N GLY A 129 -22.67 -45.76 5.37
CA GLY A 129 -22.03 -44.61 4.75
C GLY A 129 -21.35 -44.93 3.42
N ILE A 130 -20.63 -46.05 3.36
CA ILE A 130 -19.99 -46.55 2.13
C ILE A 130 -21.05 -46.87 1.06
N SER A 131 -22.13 -47.56 1.42
CA SER A 131 -23.22 -47.89 0.47
C SER A 131 -23.86 -46.65 -0.18
N LEU A 132 -24.00 -45.56 0.58
CA LEU A 132 -24.54 -44.29 0.09
C LEU A 132 -23.56 -43.56 -0.83
N LEU A 133 -22.26 -43.60 -0.52
CA LEU A 133 -21.21 -43.06 -1.39
C LEU A 133 -21.05 -43.88 -2.68
N GLU A 134 -21.26 -45.20 -2.65
CA GLU A 134 -21.28 -46.05 -3.83
C GLU A 134 -22.50 -45.78 -4.72
N ALA A 135 -23.67 -45.54 -4.12
CA ALA A 135 -24.84 -45.08 -4.86
C ALA A 135 -24.59 -43.73 -5.55
N ALA A 136 -23.98 -42.77 -4.85
CA ALA A 136 -23.60 -41.49 -5.44
C ALA A 136 -22.56 -41.64 -6.56
N TYR A 137 -21.58 -42.54 -6.39
CA TYR A 137 -20.56 -42.83 -7.39
C TYR A 137 -21.14 -43.52 -8.63
N THR A 138 -22.15 -44.37 -8.47
CA THR A 138 -22.85 -45.04 -9.59
C THR A 138 -23.67 -44.03 -10.40
N GLU A 139 -24.33 -43.09 -9.71
CA GLU A 139 -25.12 -42.04 -10.36
C GLU A 139 -24.22 -41.01 -11.08
N ARG A 140 -23.08 -40.62 -10.48
CA ARG A 140 -22.07 -39.78 -11.14
C ARG A 140 -20.65 -40.07 -10.63
N PRO A 141 -19.83 -40.84 -11.37
CA PRO A 141 -18.48 -41.19 -10.94
C PRO A 141 -17.61 -39.96 -10.70
N HIS A 142 -17.07 -39.84 -9.49
CA HIS A 142 -16.15 -38.75 -9.13
C HIS A 142 -15.01 -39.26 -8.22
N PRO A 143 -13.74 -38.89 -8.48
CA PRO A 143 -12.59 -39.37 -7.71
C PRO A 143 -12.71 -39.12 -6.19
N ASN A 144 -13.20 -37.97 -5.76
CA ASN A 144 -13.34 -37.67 -4.32
C ASN A 144 -14.22 -38.67 -3.57
N LEU A 145 -15.21 -39.29 -4.23
CA LEU A 145 -16.03 -40.33 -3.62
C LEU A 145 -15.20 -41.60 -3.38
N LEU A 146 -14.30 -41.97 -4.30
CA LEU A 146 -13.35 -43.06 -4.12
C LEU A 146 -12.42 -42.82 -2.93
N PHE A 147 -11.90 -41.59 -2.77
CA PHE A 147 -11.06 -41.23 -1.62
C PHE A 147 -11.82 -41.32 -0.30
N ASN A 148 -13.05 -40.81 -0.25
CA ASN A 148 -13.89 -40.86 0.95
C ASN A 148 -14.28 -42.29 1.33
N MET A 149 -14.61 -43.13 0.34
CA MET A 149 -14.85 -44.56 0.55
C MET A 149 -13.60 -45.28 1.03
N ALA A 150 -12.43 -45.00 0.43
CA ALA A 150 -11.16 -45.60 0.83
C ALA A 150 -10.80 -45.28 2.30
N ARG A 151 -11.00 -44.03 2.71
CA ARG A 151 -10.80 -43.63 4.12
C ARG A 151 -11.79 -44.31 5.05
N ALA A 152 -13.07 -44.36 4.68
CA ALA A 152 -14.09 -45.01 5.50
C ALA A 152 -13.85 -46.52 5.67
N LEU A 153 -13.27 -47.18 4.66
CA LEU A 153 -12.85 -48.58 4.72
C LEU A 153 -11.60 -48.77 5.59
N ASP A 154 -10.62 -47.87 5.52
CA ASP A 154 -9.43 -47.87 6.39
C ASP A 154 -9.84 -47.72 7.87
N ASP A 155 -10.72 -46.74 8.15
CA ASP A 155 -11.28 -46.48 9.49
C ASP A 155 -12.12 -47.68 10.00
N ALA A 156 -12.79 -48.41 9.11
CA ALA A 156 -13.57 -49.60 9.44
C ALA A 156 -12.73 -50.88 9.64
N GLY A 157 -11.42 -50.82 9.38
CA GLY A 157 -10.55 -51.99 9.47
C GLY A 157 -10.57 -52.91 8.24
N GLU A 158 -11.27 -52.52 7.18
CA GLU A 158 -11.41 -53.26 5.92
C GLU A 158 -10.23 -52.92 4.98
N TRP A 159 -9.01 -53.23 5.43
CA TRP A 159 -7.76 -52.71 4.85
C TRP A 159 -7.51 -53.13 3.40
N GLU A 160 -7.95 -54.33 2.99
CA GLU A 160 -7.85 -54.78 1.60
C GLU A 160 -8.73 -53.96 0.66
N ALA A 161 -9.99 -53.71 1.07
CA ALA A 161 -10.93 -52.90 0.32
C ALA A 161 -10.50 -51.42 0.30
N ALA A 162 -9.95 -50.91 1.40
CA ALA A 162 -9.37 -49.56 1.46
C ALA A 162 -8.21 -49.39 0.47
N LEU A 163 -7.31 -50.38 0.40
CA LEU A 163 -6.17 -50.39 -0.51
C LEU A 163 -6.62 -50.38 -1.98
N GLU A 164 -7.63 -51.17 -2.33
CA GLU A 164 -8.21 -51.20 -3.68
C GLU A 164 -8.79 -49.84 -4.08
N LYS A 165 -9.59 -49.22 -3.21
CA LYS A 165 -10.19 -47.90 -3.50
C LYS A 165 -9.13 -46.79 -3.57
N TYR A 166 -8.07 -46.82 -2.76
CA TYR A 166 -6.95 -45.86 -2.86
C TYR A 166 -6.14 -46.03 -4.15
N ARG A 167 -5.92 -47.26 -4.62
CA ARG A 167 -5.29 -47.52 -5.94
C ARG A 167 -6.16 -47.03 -7.08
N THR A 168 -7.46 -47.28 -7.00
CA THR A 168 -8.44 -46.81 -8.00
C THR A 168 -8.50 -45.28 -8.04
N TYR A 169 -8.46 -44.63 -6.87
CA TYR A 169 -8.32 -43.18 -6.78
C TYR A 169 -7.03 -42.67 -7.44
N LYS A 170 -5.88 -43.29 -7.13
CA LYS A 170 -4.58 -42.94 -7.71
C LYS A 170 -4.57 -43.09 -9.24
N SER A 171 -5.19 -44.14 -9.80
CA SER A 171 -5.31 -44.28 -11.26
C SER A 171 -6.17 -43.17 -11.88
N ALA A 172 -7.20 -42.69 -11.17
CA ALA A 172 -8.05 -41.61 -11.64
C ALA A 172 -7.41 -40.22 -11.46
N ARG A 173 -6.49 -40.05 -10.49
CA ARG A 173 -5.77 -38.80 -10.19
C ARG A 173 -4.27 -39.07 -9.94
N PRO A 174 -3.47 -39.29 -11.00
CA PRO A 174 -2.04 -39.61 -10.85
C PRO A 174 -1.22 -38.51 -10.15
N ALA A 175 -1.62 -37.25 -10.29
CA ALA A 175 -0.97 -36.09 -9.66
C ALA A 175 -1.08 -36.08 -8.13
N ASP A 176 -2.05 -36.81 -7.55
CA ASP A 176 -2.26 -36.90 -6.11
C ASP A 176 -1.40 -38.02 -5.47
N GLY A 177 -0.43 -38.57 -6.20
CA GLY A 177 0.45 -39.64 -5.72
C GLY A 177 1.10 -39.32 -4.37
N ALA A 178 1.60 -38.10 -4.17
CA ALA A 178 2.20 -37.69 -2.89
C ALA A 178 1.24 -37.76 -1.68
N LEU A 179 -0.07 -37.65 -1.90
CA LEU A 179 -1.10 -37.73 -0.86
C LEU A 179 -1.46 -39.19 -0.52
N VAL A 180 -1.48 -40.07 -1.52
CA VAL A 180 -2.07 -41.42 -1.42
C VAL A 180 -1.01 -42.51 -1.34
N ASP A 181 0.19 -42.28 -1.87
CA ASP A 181 1.31 -43.23 -1.81
C ASP A 181 1.72 -43.59 -0.38
N PRO A 182 1.80 -42.64 0.59
CA PRO A 182 2.06 -42.99 1.98
C PRO A 182 0.94 -43.85 2.60
N LYS A 183 -0.32 -43.66 2.17
CA LYS A 183 -1.49 -44.42 2.67
C LYS A 183 -1.53 -45.84 2.10
N ILE A 184 -1.26 -45.98 0.80
CA ILE A 184 -1.09 -47.27 0.13
C ILE A 184 0.06 -48.05 0.78
N ALA A 185 1.23 -47.42 0.94
CA ALA A 185 2.38 -48.04 1.58
C ALA A 185 2.09 -48.43 3.05
N ALA A 186 1.35 -47.61 3.80
CA ALA A 186 0.96 -47.91 5.17
C ALA A 186 -0.04 -49.09 5.26
N LEU A 187 -1.01 -49.18 4.35
CA LEU A 187 -1.95 -50.30 4.28
C LEU A 187 -1.25 -51.59 3.86
N GLU A 188 -0.35 -51.53 2.88
CA GLU A 188 0.49 -52.67 2.46
C GLU A 188 1.42 -53.11 3.60
N ALA A 189 2.00 -52.17 4.35
CA ALA A 189 2.80 -52.46 5.54
C ALA A 189 1.97 -53.07 6.66
N ARG A 190 0.75 -52.58 6.92
CA ARG A 190 -0.19 -53.14 7.91
C ARG A 190 -0.63 -54.55 7.55
N LEU A 191 -0.98 -54.78 6.29
CA LEU A 191 -1.36 -56.10 5.77
C LEU A 191 -0.19 -57.09 5.80
N SER A 192 1.06 -56.62 5.87
CA SER A 192 2.28 -57.45 5.89
C SER A 192 2.95 -57.59 7.28
N ALA A 193 2.58 -56.79 8.28
CA ALA A 193 3.29 -56.74 9.57
C ALA A 193 2.65 -57.61 10.68
N LYS A 194 3.44 -58.55 11.23
CA LYS A 194 3.25 -59.08 12.60
C LYS A 194 3.94 -58.15 13.62
N PRO A 195 3.37 -57.88 14.81
CA PRO A 195 3.78 -56.72 15.61
C PRO A 195 4.95 -57.00 16.57
N LYS A 196 5.87 -56.01 16.69
CA LYS A 196 6.72 -55.82 17.89
C LYS A 196 7.07 -54.33 18.12
N PRO A 197 7.28 -53.91 19.38
CA PRO A 197 7.20 -52.52 19.85
C PRO A 197 8.55 -51.77 19.83
N ILE A 198 8.47 -50.42 19.85
CA ILE A 198 9.59 -49.46 19.79
C ILE A 198 9.73 -48.73 21.13
N GLU A 199 10.97 -48.53 21.61
CA GLU A 199 11.33 -47.65 22.73
C GLU A 199 11.83 -46.27 22.24
N PRO A 200 11.67 -45.18 23.04
CA PRO A 200 12.01 -43.82 22.63
C PRO A 200 13.39 -43.34 23.12
N VAL A 201 14.04 -42.46 22.34
CA VAL A 201 15.27 -41.74 22.69
C VAL A 201 14.96 -40.27 22.99
N ALA A 202 15.50 -39.73 24.10
CA ALA A 202 15.36 -38.34 24.53
C ALA A 202 16.48 -37.42 23.96
N PRO A 203 16.21 -36.12 23.73
CA PRO A 203 17.23 -35.16 23.28
C PRO A 203 17.93 -34.43 24.45
N ARG A 204 19.17 -33.96 24.20
CA ARG A 204 19.94 -33.09 25.12
C ARG A 204 19.69 -31.59 24.82
N PRO A 205 19.81 -30.68 25.80
CA PRO A 205 19.58 -29.25 25.62
C PRO A 205 20.81 -28.49 25.07
N ASN A 206 20.55 -27.41 24.32
CA ASN A 206 21.55 -26.52 23.73
C ASN A 206 21.66 -25.20 24.54
N PRO A 207 22.85 -24.77 25.02
CA PRO A 207 23.00 -23.61 25.91
C PRO A 207 22.92 -22.20 25.26
N LYS A 208 22.23 -22.02 24.12
CA LYS A 208 22.15 -20.73 23.40
C LYS A 208 20.75 -20.12 23.29
N GLU A 209 19.81 -20.52 24.15
CA GLU A 209 18.47 -19.91 24.25
C GLU A 209 18.36 -18.76 25.26
N ALA A 210 19.45 -18.34 25.92
CA ALA A 210 19.40 -17.38 27.02
C ALA A 210 19.52 -15.87 26.64
N LEU A 211 19.58 -15.51 25.36
CA LEU A 211 19.74 -14.11 24.92
C LEU A 211 18.79 -13.71 23.77
N ARG A 212 17.55 -14.21 23.80
CA ARG A 212 16.47 -13.67 22.96
C ARG A 212 15.41 -13.06 23.88
N PRO A 213 15.10 -11.75 23.79
CA PRO A 213 13.97 -11.21 24.52
C PRO A 213 12.69 -11.91 24.06
N ASN A 214 11.89 -12.34 25.02
CA ASN A 214 10.58 -12.94 24.78
C ASN A 214 9.63 -11.82 24.32
N PHE A 215 9.40 -11.74 22.99
CA PHE A 215 8.60 -10.69 22.35
C PHE A 215 7.21 -10.50 23.01
N ASP A 216 6.61 -11.58 23.53
CA ASP A 216 5.32 -11.54 24.21
C ASP A 216 5.36 -10.73 25.51
N ASP A 217 6.45 -10.80 26.28
CA ASP A 217 6.56 -10.11 27.56
C ASP A 217 6.92 -8.63 27.39
N GLU A 218 7.59 -8.28 26.30
CA GLU A 218 7.98 -6.92 25.98
C GLU A 218 6.82 -6.15 25.33
N ALA A 219 6.05 -6.79 24.44
CA ALA A 219 4.83 -6.23 23.88
C ALA A 219 3.75 -5.99 24.96
N LYS A 220 3.59 -6.93 25.91
CA LYS A 220 2.67 -6.74 27.06
C LYS A 220 3.11 -5.60 27.98
N ARG A 221 4.42 -5.51 28.29
CA ARG A 221 4.97 -4.42 29.11
C ARG A 221 4.82 -3.06 28.42
N LEU A 222 5.07 -3.00 27.12
CA LEU A 222 4.87 -1.79 26.33
C LEU A 222 3.39 -1.39 26.31
N ALA A 223 2.47 -2.32 26.05
CA ALA A 223 1.03 -2.04 26.06
C ALA A 223 0.54 -1.47 27.40
N ALA A 224 0.98 -2.05 28.53
CA ALA A 224 0.65 -1.55 29.87
C ALA A 224 1.23 -0.15 30.13
N LYS A 225 2.49 0.07 29.75
CA LYS A 225 3.20 1.35 29.94
C LYS A 225 2.67 2.46 29.05
N VAL A 226 2.26 2.13 27.82
CA VAL A 226 1.58 3.04 26.89
C VAL A 226 0.24 3.47 27.48
N LEU A 227 -0.57 2.54 28.00
CA LEU A 227 -1.86 2.86 28.60
C LEU A 227 -1.71 3.80 29.82
N GLU A 228 -0.77 3.49 30.72
CA GLU A 228 -0.44 4.32 31.88
C GLU A 228 0.06 5.72 31.47
N LEU A 229 0.97 5.81 30.49
CA LEU A 229 1.51 7.08 30.00
C LEU A 229 0.48 7.92 29.26
N VAL A 230 -0.41 7.29 28.49
CA VAL A 230 -1.53 7.97 27.81
C VAL A 230 -2.48 8.56 28.84
N GLU A 231 -2.88 7.80 29.87
CA GLU A 231 -3.73 8.31 30.95
C GLU A 231 -3.06 9.47 31.71
N ALA A 232 -1.77 9.33 32.05
CA ALA A 232 -1.01 10.37 32.74
C ALA A 232 -0.82 11.65 31.88
N LYS A 233 -0.49 11.52 30.59
CA LYS A 233 -0.27 12.67 29.69
C LYS A 233 -1.57 13.31 29.22
N MET A 234 -2.64 12.54 28.98
CA MET A 234 -3.97 13.09 28.65
C MET A 234 -4.56 13.90 29.80
N SER A 235 -4.25 13.55 31.06
CA SER A 235 -4.66 14.33 32.23
C SER A 235 -3.88 15.67 32.38
N ALA A 236 -2.67 15.75 31.82
CA ALA A 236 -1.77 16.90 31.92
C ALA A 236 -1.90 17.91 30.76
N ILE A 237 -2.58 17.55 29.66
CA ILE A 237 -2.85 18.45 28.52
C ILE A 237 -4.11 19.28 28.85
N ARG A 238 -3.93 20.48 29.41
CA ARG A 238 -4.97 21.52 29.36
C ARG A 238 -4.88 22.25 28.02
N PRO A 239 -5.86 22.12 27.11
CA PRO A 239 -5.93 22.98 25.93
C PRO A 239 -6.14 24.44 26.36
N PRO A 240 -5.65 25.45 25.62
CA PRO A 240 -6.18 26.80 25.75
C PRO A 240 -7.68 26.75 25.48
N ALA A 241 -8.48 27.43 26.31
CA ALA A 241 -9.93 27.43 26.20
C ALA A 241 -10.35 27.86 24.78
N PRO A 242 -11.05 27.00 24.01
CA PRO A 242 -11.60 27.42 22.74
C PRO A 242 -12.67 28.48 23.03
N THR A 243 -12.56 29.64 22.37
CA THR A 243 -13.66 30.60 22.32
C THR A 243 -14.85 29.88 21.69
N VAL A 244 -15.86 29.57 22.51
CA VAL A 244 -17.10 28.96 22.08
C VAL A 244 -17.80 29.95 21.15
N VAL A 245 -17.69 29.73 19.83
CA VAL A 245 -18.70 30.24 18.91
C VAL A 245 -19.93 29.39 19.17
N ALA A 246 -20.96 30.02 19.75
CA ALA A 246 -22.21 29.36 20.08
C ALA A 246 -22.79 28.61 18.86
N PRO A 247 -23.39 27.43 19.06
CA PRO A 247 -24.09 26.75 17.98
C PRO A 247 -25.25 27.64 17.54
N VAL A 248 -25.25 28.03 16.26
CA VAL A 248 -26.45 28.59 15.64
C VAL A 248 -27.46 27.46 15.60
N ALA A 249 -28.46 27.53 16.48
CA ALA A 249 -29.63 26.69 16.41
C ALA A 249 -30.31 26.93 15.05
N ALA A 250 -30.27 25.93 14.17
CA ALA A 250 -31.04 25.93 12.94
C ALA A 250 -32.52 25.78 13.31
N THR A 251 -33.26 26.88 13.23
CA THR A 251 -34.72 26.88 13.22
C THR A 251 -35.19 26.17 11.97
N SER A 252 -35.98 25.10 12.12
CA SER A 252 -36.64 24.43 11.00
C SER A 252 -37.69 25.35 10.38
N SER A 253 -37.46 25.80 9.14
CA SER A 253 -38.50 26.27 8.24
C SER A 253 -38.52 25.36 7.03
N ALA A 254 -39.65 24.69 6.81
CA ALA A 254 -39.92 23.88 5.63
C ALA A 254 -39.74 24.70 4.34
N GLY A 255 -38.92 24.19 3.42
CA GLY A 255 -38.63 24.79 2.11
C GLY A 255 -37.74 23.86 1.28
N GLU A 256 -38.10 23.67 0.01
CA GLU A 256 -37.79 22.54 -0.87
C GLU A 256 -36.30 22.36 -1.29
N SER A 257 -35.96 21.10 -1.57
CA SER A 257 -34.65 20.57 -1.95
C SER A 257 -34.24 20.88 -3.40
N LEU A 258 -33.00 21.34 -3.56
CA LEU A 258 -32.29 21.55 -4.83
C LEU A 258 -31.85 20.21 -5.42
N GLU A 259 -32.21 19.91 -6.67
CA GLU A 259 -31.60 18.79 -7.41
C GLU A 259 -30.31 19.24 -8.10
N VAL A 260 -29.21 18.69 -7.59
CA VAL A 260 -27.89 18.61 -8.22
C VAL A 260 -27.93 17.50 -9.28
N GLY A 261 -27.13 17.64 -10.33
CA GLY A 261 -27.07 16.67 -11.43
C GLY A 261 -26.75 15.24 -10.97
N PRO A 262 -26.96 14.23 -11.81
CA PRO A 262 -26.89 12.84 -11.38
C PRO A 262 -25.47 12.46 -10.91
N VAL A 263 -25.44 11.96 -9.67
CA VAL A 263 -24.95 10.61 -9.32
C VAL A 263 -23.44 10.38 -9.60
N ARG A 264 -22.61 10.45 -8.53
CA ARG A 264 -21.76 9.27 -8.22
C ARG A 264 -22.74 8.12 -8.25
N ASP A 265 -22.59 7.15 -9.17
CA ASP A 265 -23.47 5.98 -9.25
C ASP A 265 -24.04 5.68 -7.87
N GLU A 266 -25.37 5.63 -7.68
CA GLU A 266 -25.96 5.12 -6.43
C GLU A 266 -25.69 3.60 -6.30
N ALA A 267 -24.87 3.04 -7.21
CA ALA A 267 -24.07 1.83 -7.02
C ALA A 267 -22.78 2.07 -6.19
N GLY A 268 -22.53 3.30 -5.73
CA GLY A 268 -21.24 3.89 -5.34
C GLY A 268 -20.84 3.77 -3.88
N TYR A 269 -21.25 2.67 -3.26
CA TYR A 269 -20.22 1.90 -2.56
C TYR A 269 -19.77 0.84 -3.56
N GLU A 270 -18.90 1.22 -4.51
CA GLU A 270 -17.87 0.26 -4.88
C GLU A 270 -17.25 -0.14 -3.54
N GLU A 271 -17.30 -1.43 -3.21
CA GLU A 271 -16.66 -1.91 -1.99
C GLU A 271 -15.20 -1.47 -2.09
N VAL A 272 -14.82 -0.49 -1.26
CA VAL A 272 -13.47 0.07 -1.28
C VAL A 272 -12.54 -1.06 -0.85
N VAL A 273 -11.98 -1.78 -1.80
CA VAL A 273 -11.11 -2.92 -1.52
C VAL A 273 -9.67 -2.45 -1.45
N VAL A 274 -9.04 -2.70 -0.31
CA VAL A 274 -7.61 -2.45 -0.11
C VAL A 274 -6.87 -3.73 -0.48
N THR A 275 -5.86 -3.62 -1.34
CA THR A 275 -5.04 -4.75 -1.79
C THR A 275 -3.69 -4.84 -1.08
N ALA A 276 -3.33 -3.82 -0.29
CA ALA A 276 -2.14 -3.77 0.56
C ALA A 276 -2.06 -4.88 1.65
N SER A 277 -3.03 -5.79 1.74
CA SER A 277 -2.95 -7.01 2.55
C SER A 277 -2.62 -8.27 1.72
N ARG A 278 -2.25 -8.08 0.44
CA ARG A 278 -2.11 -9.10 -0.62
C ARG A 278 -3.41 -9.85 -0.97
N ARG A 279 -4.54 -9.33 -0.50
CA ARG A 279 -5.91 -9.74 -0.83
C ARG A 279 -6.80 -8.49 -0.86
N ALA A 280 -7.76 -8.44 -1.76
CA ALA A 280 -8.81 -7.43 -1.76
C ALA A 280 -9.73 -7.63 -0.54
N GLN A 281 -9.84 -6.62 0.31
CA GLN A 281 -10.70 -6.65 1.49
C GLN A 281 -11.21 -5.26 1.86
N SER A 282 -12.35 -5.21 2.56
CA SER A 282 -12.91 -3.97 3.11
C SER A 282 -11.92 -3.28 4.07
N PRO A 283 -11.92 -1.94 4.20
CA PRO A 283 -11.09 -1.23 5.17
C PRO A 283 -11.51 -1.57 6.62
N LEU A 284 -12.77 -1.97 6.83
CA LEU A 284 -13.29 -2.45 8.11
C LEU A 284 -12.67 -3.79 8.53
N ASP A 285 -12.09 -4.55 7.59
CA ASP A 285 -11.35 -5.79 7.83
C ASP A 285 -9.82 -5.58 7.80
N ALA A 286 -9.35 -4.33 7.65
CA ALA A 286 -7.93 -4.03 7.65
C ALA A 286 -7.33 -4.06 9.07
N PRO A 287 -6.14 -4.67 9.24
CA PRO A 287 -5.46 -4.77 10.54
C PRO A 287 -4.86 -3.44 11.05
N ASN A 288 -4.70 -2.46 10.15
CA ASN A 288 -4.08 -1.16 10.39
C ASN A 288 -4.89 -0.07 9.70
N ALA A 289 -4.62 1.19 10.04
CA ALA A 289 -5.31 2.33 9.44
C ALA A 289 -4.96 2.44 7.97
N VAL A 290 -5.97 2.58 7.11
CA VAL A 290 -5.77 2.69 5.66
C VAL A 290 -6.37 4.00 5.15
N THR A 291 -5.59 4.72 4.36
CA THR A 291 -6.08 5.88 3.60
C THR A 291 -6.04 5.53 2.12
N LEU A 292 -7.14 5.77 1.42
CA LEU A 292 -7.21 5.63 -0.03
C LEU A 292 -7.21 7.02 -0.69
N LEU A 293 -6.42 7.17 -1.75
CA LEU A 293 -6.44 8.32 -2.64
C LEU A 293 -6.78 7.82 -4.05
N THR A 294 -8.00 8.09 -4.51
CA THR A 294 -8.53 7.62 -5.81
C THR A 294 -8.02 8.45 -6.99
N ASP A 295 -8.20 8.01 -8.24
CA ASP A 295 -7.90 8.80 -9.45
C ASP A 295 -8.60 10.17 -9.42
N GLU A 296 -9.83 10.21 -8.90
CA GLU A 296 -10.56 11.46 -8.72
C GLU A 296 -9.89 12.37 -7.68
N ASP A 297 -9.45 11.81 -6.54
CA ASP A 297 -8.71 12.57 -5.53
C ASP A 297 -7.41 13.14 -6.09
N ILE A 298 -6.68 12.32 -6.84
CA ILE A 298 -5.43 12.68 -7.51
C ILE A 298 -5.70 13.85 -8.46
N ARG A 299 -6.67 13.72 -9.35
CA ARG A 299 -7.03 14.73 -10.36
C ARG A 299 -7.49 16.04 -9.73
N LEU A 300 -8.36 15.98 -8.71
CA LEU A 300 -8.94 17.17 -8.08
C LEU A 300 -8.01 17.85 -7.07
N SER A 301 -6.95 17.18 -6.61
CA SER A 301 -6.03 17.75 -5.62
C SER A 301 -5.21 18.94 -6.14
N GLY A 302 -4.91 18.96 -7.45
CA GLY A 302 -3.91 19.87 -8.02
C GLY A 302 -2.46 19.54 -7.63
N ALA A 303 -2.22 18.40 -7.00
CA ALA A 303 -0.87 17.91 -6.71
C ALA A 303 -0.10 17.65 -8.02
N ARG A 304 1.22 17.88 -7.98
CA ARG A 304 2.12 17.66 -9.12
C ARG A 304 3.04 16.47 -8.94
N SER A 305 3.07 15.94 -7.73
CA SER A 305 3.89 14.81 -7.35
C SER A 305 3.12 13.88 -6.43
N ILE A 306 3.54 12.63 -6.32
CA ILE A 306 2.96 11.69 -5.36
C ILE A 306 3.16 12.19 -3.91
N PRO A 307 4.37 12.65 -3.49
CA PRO A 307 4.56 13.21 -2.15
C PRO A 307 3.58 14.33 -1.77
N ASP A 308 3.21 15.20 -2.71
CA ASP A 308 2.20 16.24 -2.46
C ASP A 308 0.83 15.65 -2.05
N LEU A 309 0.40 14.59 -2.73
CA LEU A 309 -0.85 13.88 -2.40
C LEU A 309 -0.79 13.27 -1.00
N LEU A 310 0.37 12.71 -0.65
CA LEU A 310 0.59 12.04 0.64
C LEU A 310 0.47 13.00 1.83
N ARG A 311 0.56 14.32 1.63
CA ARG A 311 0.29 15.31 2.69
C ARG A 311 -1.14 15.24 3.24
N ARG A 312 -2.09 14.68 2.47
CA ARG A 312 -3.48 14.47 2.94
C ARG A 312 -3.63 13.32 3.93
N VAL A 313 -2.66 12.40 3.95
CA VAL A 313 -2.70 11.21 4.81
C VAL A 313 -2.42 11.61 6.26
N PRO A 314 -3.27 11.24 7.24
CA PRO A 314 -3.02 11.59 8.64
C PRO A 314 -1.70 10.99 9.16
N GLY A 315 -0.92 11.77 9.90
CA GLY A 315 0.36 11.31 10.46
C GLY A 315 1.49 11.13 9.44
N MET A 316 1.23 11.34 8.15
CA MET A 316 2.25 11.32 7.11
C MET A 316 3.14 12.56 7.21
N ASP A 317 4.44 12.36 7.13
CA ASP A 317 5.46 13.38 7.08
C ASP A 317 6.12 13.46 5.72
N VAL A 318 5.94 14.60 5.06
CA VAL A 318 6.46 14.89 3.72
C VAL A 318 7.39 16.07 3.86
N MET A 319 8.66 15.83 3.60
CA MET A 319 9.74 16.81 3.69
C MET A 319 10.31 17.04 2.29
N GLN A 320 10.02 18.20 1.72
CA GLN A 320 10.51 18.64 0.43
C GLN A 320 11.86 19.34 0.59
N MET A 321 12.92 18.76 0.00
CA MET A 321 14.26 19.32 0.00
C MET A 321 14.48 20.28 -1.17
N SER A 322 13.89 19.97 -2.33
CA SER A 322 13.94 20.83 -3.52
C SER A 322 12.76 20.55 -4.46
N ALA A 323 12.81 21.02 -5.71
CA ALA A 323 11.76 20.70 -6.66
C ALA A 323 11.71 19.21 -7.03
N SER A 324 12.82 18.48 -6.87
CA SER A 324 12.95 17.06 -7.23
C SER A 324 13.20 16.11 -6.07
N ASP A 325 13.68 16.58 -4.92
CA ASP A 325 13.97 15.72 -3.77
C ASP A 325 12.91 15.82 -2.65
N TRP A 326 12.40 14.65 -2.26
CA TRP A 326 11.29 14.46 -1.33
C TRP A 326 11.57 13.28 -0.39
N ASN A 327 11.33 13.49 0.90
CA ASN A 327 11.55 12.50 1.94
C ASN A 327 10.26 12.27 2.72
N VAL A 328 9.79 11.02 2.71
CA VAL A 328 8.45 10.67 3.19
C VAL A 328 8.56 9.59 4.27
N SER A 329 7.99 9.87 5.43
CA SER A 329 7.85 8.92 6.54
C SER A 329 6.47 9.05 7.17
N VAL A 330 6.07 8.12 8.03
CA VAL A 330 4.84 8.21 8.82
C VAL A 330 5.17 7.94 10.28
N ARG A 331 4.51 8.65 11.21
CA ARG A 331 4.69 8.49 12.66
C ARG A 331 6.14 8.70 13.15
N GLY A 332 6.84 9.66 12.53
CA GLY A 332 8.17 10.14 12.94
C GLY A 332 9.34 9.57 12.13
N PHE A 333 10.56 9.83 12.62
CA PHE A 333 11.83 9.33 12.07
C PHE A 333 12.03 9.66 10.58
N ASN A 334 11.46 10.77 10.10
CA ASN A 334 11.74 11.28 8.77
C ASN A 334 13.17 11.83 8.72
N ARG A 335 13.86 11.63 7.61
CA ARG A 335 15.24 12.06 7.40
C ARG A 335 15.53 12.19 5.91
N ARG A 336 16.61 12.85 5.53
CA ARG A 336 17.16 12.76 4.17
C ARG A 336 17.43 11.29 3.84
N LEU A 337 17.12 10.88 2.62
CA LEU A 337 17.11 9.47 2.20
C LEU A 337 16.16 8.63 3.08
N ALA A 338 14.93 9.11 3.26
CA ALA A 338 13.91 8.44 4.06
C ALA A 338 13.72 6.98 3.62
N ASN A 339 13.80 6.06 4.58
CA ASN A 339 13.93 4.63 4.31
C ASN A 339 13.10 3.72 5.23
N LYS A 340 12.01 4.26 5.78
CA LYS A 340 11.16 3.57 6.77
C LYS A 340 9.72 3.34 6.32
N THR A 341 9.34 3.81 5.11
CA THR A 341 7.99 3.64 4.56
C THR A 341 8.06 2.96 3.19
N LEU A 342 7.72 1.68 3.11
CA LEU A 342 7.80 0.93 1.85
C LEU A 342 6.92 1.57 0.78
N VAL A 343 7.45 1.72 -0.43
CA VAL A 343 6.69 2.19 -1.59
C VAL A 343 6.64 1.07 -2.62
N LEU A 344 5.44 0.80 -3.12
CA LEU A 344 5.17 -0.21 -4.15
C LEU A 344 4.50 0.44 -5.35
N VAL A 345 4.81 -0.05 -6.55
CA VAL A 345 4.04 0.20 -7.78
C VAL A 345 3.62 -1.15 -8.34
N ASP A 346 2.32 -1.43 -8.35
CA ASP A 346 1.76 -2.73 -8.76
C ASP A 346 2.45 -3.94 -8.11
N GLY A 347 2.73 -3.84 -6.80
CA GLY A 347 3.40 -4.89 -6.03
C GLY A 347 4.93 -4.97 -6.16
N ARG A 348 5.54 -4.21 -7.08
CA ARG A 348 7.00 -4.08 -7.21
C ARG A 348 7.53 -3.01 -6.25
N THR A 349 8.58 -3.31 -5.50
CA THR A 349 9.28 -2.28 -4.71
C THR A 349 10.07 -1.35 -5.62
N VAL A 350 10.02 -0.05 -5.33
CA VAL A 350 10.66 1.00 -6.14
C VAL A 350 11.83 1.67 -5.40
N TYR A 351 12.26 1.07 -4.31
CA TYR A 351 13.39 1.53 -3.52
C TYR A 351 14.72 1.35 -4.26
N GLN A 352 15.61 2.32 -4.09
CA GLN A 352 17.01 2.16 -4.41
C GLN A 352 17.68 1.43 -3.24
N ASP A 353 17.66 0.09 -3.25
CA ASP A 353 18.06 -0.75 -2.12
C ASP A 353 19.47 -0.45 -1.58
N PHE A 354 20.39 -0.01 -2.44
CA PHE A 354 21.75 0.38 -2.03
C PHE A 354 21.77 1.60 -1.09
N LEU A 355 20.83 2.54 -1.26
CA LEU A 355 20.61 3.69 -0.36
C LEU A 355 19.47 3.44 0.64
N GLY A 356 18.64 2.43 0.39
CA GLY A 356 17.34 2.26 1.03
C GLY A 356 16.40 3.45 0.77
N ALA A 357 16.60 4.23 -0.30
CA ALA A 357 15.87 5.49 -0.50
C ALA A 357 14.82 5.38 -1.61
N MET A 358 13.73 6.14 -1.46
CA MET A 358 12.75 6.34 -2.53
C MET A 358 13.12 7.58 -3.36
N LEU A 359 13.36 7.38 -4.66
CA LEU A 359 13.52 8.48 -5.62
C LEU A 359 12.19 8.69 -6.37
N TRP A 360 11.33 9.58 -5.87
CA TRP A 360 9.96 9.76 -6.36
C TRP A 360 9.85 10.12 -7.84
N ASN A 361 10.77 10.97 -8.33
CA ASN A 361 10.85 11.33 -9.74
C ASN A 361 11.50 10.23 -10.60
N GLY A 362 12.04 9.18 -9.98
CA GLY A 362 12.58 7.95 -10.60
C GLY A 362 11.52 7.00 -11.17
N LEU A 363 10.24 7.24 -10.90
CA LEU A 363 9.17 6.37 -11.37
C LEU A 363 8.94 6.51 -12.89
N SER A 364 8.72 5.39 -13.58
CA SER A 364 8.36 5.37 -15.01
C SER A 364 6.91 5.80 -15.28
N ILE A 365 6.10 5.97 -14.23
CA ILE A 365 4.68 6.31 -14.30
C ILE A 365 4.43 7.78 -13.97
N SER A 366 3.31 8.31 -14.47
CA SER A 366 2.79 9.64 -14.15
C SER A 366 1.63 9.59 -13.17
N LEU A 367 1.20 10.75 -12.64
CA LEU A 367 -0.02 10.82 -11.83
C LEU A 367 -1.26 10.35 -12.60
N SER A 368 -1.33 10.57 -13.92
CA SER A 368 -2.50 10.18 -14.71
C SER A 368 -2.58 8.66 -14.99
N ASP A 369 -1.47 7.95 -14.79
CA ASP A 369 -1.38 6.48 -14.86
C ASP A 369 -1.92 5.79 -13.60
N ILE A 370 -2.07 6.52 -12.50
CA ILE A 370 -2.43 5.95 -11.19
C ILE A 370 -3.95 5.83 -11.11
N ASP A 371 -4.43 4.63 -10.80
CA ASP A 371 -5.82 4.38 -10.46
C ASP A 371 -6.09 4.82 -9.02
N ARG A 372 -5.22 4.40 -8.10
CA ARG A 372 -5.30 4.78 -6.70
C ARG A 372 -3.98 4.58 -5.96
N ILE A 373 -3.86 5.25 -4.82
CA ILE A 373 -2.79 5.06 -3.84
C ILE A 373 -3.42 4.59 -2.54
N GLU A 374 -2.98 3.43 -2.06
CA GLU A 374 -3.38 2.85 -0.79
C GLU A 374 -2.25 3.06 0.23
N VAL A 375 -2.54 3.74 1.35
CA VAL A 375 -1.54 4.01 2.40
C VAL A 375 -1.91 3.29 3.68
N VAL A 376 -1.09 2.33 4.10
CA VAL A 376 -1.24 1.61 5.36
C VAL A 376 -0.30 2.23 6.39
N ARG A 377 -0.86 2.73 7.50
CA ARG A 377 -0.10 3.35 8.59
C ARG A 377 0.12 2.35 9.71
N GLY A 378 1.39 2.09 10.02
CA GLY A 378 1.82 1.04 10.95
C GLY A 378 2.68 -0.04 10.27
N PRO A 379 3.39 -0.86 11.05
CA PRO A 379 4.36 -1.82 10.53
C PRO A 379 3.71 -2.90 9.65
N GLY A 380 4.32 -3.13 8.47
CA GLY A 380 3.86 -4.07 7.45
C GLY A 380 4.84 -5.20 7.12
N SER A 381 5.99 -5.28 7.81
CA SER A 381 7.04 -6.28 7.52
C SER A 381 6.59 -7.73 7.61
N ALA A 382 5.52 -8.04 8.37
CA ALA A 382 4.97 -9.39 8.47
C ALA A 382 4.50 -9.98 7.12
N ILE A 383 4.35 -9.16 6.08
CA ILE A 383 3.94 -9.58 4.72
C ILE A 383 4.88 -9.04 3.63
N TYR A 384 5.47 -7.87 3.86
CA TYR A 384 6.29 -7.20 2.84
C TYR A 384 7.80 -7.20 3.13
N GLY A 385 8.23 -7.63 4.32
CA GLY A 385 9.64 -7.66 4.70
C GLY A 385 10.22 -6.26 4.98
N ALA A 386 11.47 -6.05 4.56
CA ALA A 386 12.22 -4.82 4.84
C ALA A 386 11.52 -3.55 4.31
N TYR A 387 11.83 -2.41 4.93
CA TYR A 387 11.32 -1.06 4.64
C TYR A 387 9.84 -0.81 4.92
N ALA A 388 9.01 -1.84 5.14
CA ALA A 388 7.65 -1.71 5.65
C ALA A 388 7.64 -1.46 7.18
N TYR A 389 8.48 -0.52 7.63
CA TYR A 389 8.85 -0.29 9.02
C TYR A 389 7.79 0.54 9.75
N THR A 390 7.47 1.73 9.25
CA THR A 390 6.40 2.59 9.78
C THR A 390 5.11 2.54 8.96
N GLY A 391 5.16 2.07 7.71
CA GLY A 391 4.00 2.01 6.82
C GLY A 391 4.30 1.51 5.42
N ILE A 392 3.25 1.49 4.59
CA ILE A 392 3.30 1.11 3.17
C ILE A 392 2.52 2.16 2.36
N VAL A 393 3.09 2.59 1.23
CA VAL A 393 2.43 3.35 0.16
C VAL A 393 2.37 2.44 -1.06
N ASN A 394 1.18 1.93 -1.37
CA ASN A 394 0.94 1.02 -2.47
C ASN A 394 0.25 1.77 -3.62
N ILE A 395 0.97 2.01 -4.70
CA ILE A 395 0.50 2.71 -5.90
C ILE A 395 -0.01 1.66 -6.88
N ILE A 396 -1.28 1.76 -7.27
CA ILE A 396 -1.90 0.88 -8.24
C ILE A 396 -2.13 1.67 -9.53
N THR A 397 -1.61 1.17 -10.64
CA THR A 397 -1.79 1.78 -11.96
C THR A 397 -3.08 1.31 -12.62
N LYS A 398 -3.65 2.17 -13.47
CA LYS A 398 -4.83 1.85 -14.26
C LYS A 398 -4.56 0.67 -15.18
N ARG A 399 -5.49 -0.27 -15.21
CA ARG A 399 -5.34 -1.46 -16.04
C ARG A 399 -5.68 -1.15 -17.50
N PRO A 400 -5.03 -1.82 -18.46
CA PRO A 400 -5.33 -1.62 -19.87
C PRO A 400 -6.79 -1.84 -20.27
N GLU A 401 -7.54 -2.63 -19.51
CA GLU A 401 -8.96 -2.90 -19.78
C GLU A 401 -9.92 -1.85 -19.21
N GLU A 402 -9.48 -1.04 -18.25
CA GLU A 402 -10.25 0.06 -17.64
C GLU A 402 -10.14 1.34 -18.46
N LEU A 403 -9.17 1.39 -19.38
CA LEU A 403 -8.88 2.53 -20.23
C LEU A 403 -9.28 2.27 -21.68
N ALA A 404 -9.75 3.31 -22.36
CA ALA A 404 -9.99 3.29 -23.80
C ALA A 404 -9.54 4.59 -24.45
N GLY A 405 -8.87 4.47 -25.59
CA GLY A 405 -8.49 5.62 -26.42
C GLY A 405 -7.21 6.31 -25.96
N THR A 406 -7.03 7.56 -26.37
CA THR A 406 -5.83 8.34 -26.08
C THR A 406 -6.15 9.50 -25.16
N ARG A 407 -5.31 9.71 -24.15
CA ARG A 407 -5.28 10.93 -23.34
C ARG A 407 -3.95 11.63 -23.54
N VAL A 408 -3.99 12.96 -23.69
CA VAL A 408 -2.79 13.81 -23.69
C VAL A 408 -2.99 14.89 -22.64
N LEU A 409 -1.94 15.20 -21.89
CA LEU A 409 -1.89 16.31 -20.95
C LEU A 409 -0.66 17.15 -21.25
N ALA A 410 -0.81 18.47 -21.23
CA ALA A 410 0.30 19.41 -21.33
C ALA A 410 0.10 20.54 -20.32
N GLY A 411 1.16 20.95 -19.64
CA GLY A 411 1.13 22.01 -18.64
C GLY A 411 2.40 22.84 -18.61
N ILE A 412 2.25 24.12 -18.28
CA ILE A 412 3.35 25.07 -18.09
C ILE A 412 3.11 25.93 -16.85
N GLY A 413 4.18 26.36 -16.18
CA GLY A 413 4.05 27.09 -14.92
C GLY A 413 5.31 27.81 -14.44
N SER A 414 5.26 28.28 -13.20
CA SER A 414 6.38 28.93 -12.50
C SER A 414 7.65 28.07 -12.50
N HIS A 415 8.83 28.67 -12.34
CA HIS A 415 10.13 27.97 -12.32
C HIS A 415 10.37 27.11 -13.56
N ASN A 416 10.02 27.64 -14.73
CA ASN A 416 10.20 26.95 -16.01
C ASN A 416 9.59 25.52 -16.01
N SER A 417 8.48 25.36 -15.26
CA SER A 417 7.81 24.08 -15.14
C SER A 417 7.18 23.74 -16.48
N LEU A 418 7.47 22.56 -17.00
CA LEU A 418 6.85 21.97 -18.18
C LEU A 418 6.48 20.53 -17.86
N GLU A 419 5.26 20.13 -18.19
CA GLU A 419 4.83 18.74 -18.20
C GLU A 419 4.14 18.42 -19.51
N VAL A 420 4.49 17.29 -20.11
CA VAL A 420 3.78 16.70 -21.24
C VAL A 420 3.62 15.23 -20.98
N GLU A 421 2.43 14.70 -21.18
CA GLU A 421 2.12 13.30 -20.97
C GLU A 421 1.15 12.82 -22.06
N GLY A 422 1.37 11.60 -22.54
CA GLY A 422 0.45 10.89 -23.41
C GLY A 422 0.23 9.48 -22.86
N GLN A 423 -1.02 9.04 -22.87
CA GLN A 423 -1.41 7.68 -22.50
C GLN A 423 -2.35 7.14 -23.58
N HIS A 424 -2.18 5.89 -23.97
CA HIS A 424 -3.08 5.20 -24.88
C HIS A 424 -3.38 3.79 -24.37
N ALA A 425 -4.63 3.38 -24.48
CA ALA A 425 -5.05 2.02 -24.19
C ALA A 425 -5.90 1.42 -25.31
N ALA A 426 -5.62 0.16 -25.62
CA ALA A 426 -6.31 -0.58 -26.66
C ALA A 426 -6.56 -2.03 -26.22
N ARG A 427 -7.69 -2.59 -26.68
CA ARG A 427 -8.06 -3.99 -26.49
C ARG A 427 -8.20 -4.70 -27.84
N MET A 428 -7.52 -5.83 -27.96
CA MET A 428 -7.46 -6.67 -29.16
C MET A 428 -7.83 -8.11 -28.76
N GLY A 429 -9.13 -8.39 -28.71
CA GLY A 429 -9.66 -9.68 -28.25
C GLY A 429 -9.35 -9.93 -26.77
N LYS A 430 -8.52 -10.94 -26.49
CA LYS A 430 -8.08 -11.32 -25.14
C LYS A 430 -6.86 -10.52 -24.65
N VAL A 431 -6.22 -9.75 -25.53
CA VAL A 431 -5.06 -8.92 -25.18
C VAL A 431 -5.51 -7.48 -24.96
N SER A 432 -5.05 -6.84 -23.89
CA SER A 432 -5.21 -5.41 -23.65
C SER A 432 -3.83 -4.79 -23.40
N VAL A 433 -3.59 -3.59 -23.93
CA VAL A 433 -2.30 -2.89 -23.84
C VAL A 433 -2.54 -1.45 -23.42
N ARG A 434 -1.77 -0.98 -22.43
CA ARG A 434 -1.61 0.43 -22.05
C ARG A 434 -0.17 0.83 -22.34
N ALA A 435 0.01 2.01 -22.93
CA ALA A 435 1.29 2.67 -23.02
C ALA A 435 1.13 4.11 -22.54
N SER A 436 2.02 4.58 -21.68
CA SER A 436 2.13 5.98 -21.29
C SER A 436 3.56 6.47 -21.46
N GLY A 437 3.70 7.74 -21.79
CA GLY A 437 4.99 8.40 -21.87
C GLY A 437 4.85 9.86 -21.49
N GLY A 438 5.91 10.45 -20.96
CA GLY A 438 5.88 11.85 -20.57
C GLY A 438 7.25 12.47 -20.40
N TYR A 439 7.25 13.79 -20.33
CA TYR A 439 8.41 14.62 -20.07
C TYR A 439 8.05 15.66 -19.02
N VAL A 440 8.90 15.80 -18.00
CA VAL A 440 8.78 16.83 -16.97
C VAL A 440 10.07 17.62 -16.88
N ARG A 441 9.96 18.94 -16.71
CA ARG A 441 11.08 19.85 -16.42
C ARG A 441 10.66 20.83 -15.33
N GLY A 442 11.60 21.19 -14.47
CA GLY A 442 11.43 22.28 -13.51
C GLY A 442 12.77 22.77 -12.97
N ASP A 443 12.85 24.09 -12.77
CA ASP A 443 13.99 24.75 -12.17
C ASP A 443 13.85 24.76 -10.63
N LYS A 444 14.96 25.05 -9.94
CA LYS A 444 15.02 25.26 -8.50
C LYS A 444 14.19 26.48 -8.10
N TYR A 445 13.74 26.47 -6.85
CA TYR A 445 13.02 27.62 -6.27
C TYR A 445 13.98 28.73 -5.86
N ALA A 446 15.15 28.37 -5.37
CA ALA A 446 16.25 29.31 -5.14
C ALA A 446 17.58 28.64 -5.48
N LEU A 447 18.55 29.46 -5.88
CA LEU A 447 19.94 29.03 -6.00
C LEU A 447 20.61 29.09 -4.63
N GLU A 448 21.52 28.15 -4.38
CA GLU A 448 22.25 28.07 -3.12
C GLU A 448 23.24 29.24 -2.93
N PHE A 449 23.75 29.79 -4.04
CA PHE A 449 24.59 30.99 -4.10
C PHE A 449 24.50 31.63 -5.49
N ASP A 450 25.04 32.85 -5.61
CA ASP A 450 25.16 33.53 -6.90
C ASP A 450 26.14 32.76 -7.82
N PRO A 451 25.73 32.28 -9.00
CA PRO A 451 26.60 31.53 -9.91
C PRO A 451 27.89 32.26 -10.34
N ALA A 452 27.97 33.58 -10.17
CA ALA A 452 29.18 34.37 -10.45
C ALA A 452 30.26 34.27 -9.35
N ARG A 453 30.00 33.57 -8.23
CA ARG A 453 30.96 33.37 -7.13
C ARG A 453 32.14 32.52 -7.59
N VAL A 454 33.34 33.09 -7.52
CA VAL A 454 34.61 32.43 -7.94
C VAL A 454 35.13 31.38 -6.97
N ASP A 455 34.63 31.36 -5.73
CA ASP A 455 35.01 30.39 -4.70
C ASP A 455 34.22 29.07 -4.80
N TYR A 456 33.29 28.97 -5.73
CA TYR A 456 32.57 27.75 -6.07
C TYR A 456 32.82 27.38 -7.53
N THR A 457 32.91 26.08 -7.79
CA THR A 457 32.91 25.50 -9.13
C THR A 457 31.58 24.78 -9.35
N THR A 458 30.94 24.99 -10.50
CA THR A 458 29.73 24.29 -10.93
C THR A 458 30.10 23.14 -11.86
N ASN A 459 29.52 21.97 -11.64
CA ASN A 459 29.70 20.79 -12.50
C ASN A 459 28.52 20.53 -13.43
N VAL A 460 27.50 21.39 -13.37
CA VAL A 460 26.32 21.31 -14.23
C VAL A 460 26.26 22.51 -15.15
N ASP A 461 25.74 22.27 -16.35
CA ASP A 461 25.56 23.30 -17.39
C ASP A 461 24.54 24.36 -16.97
N ASP A 462 23.46 23.93 -16.29
CA ASP A 462 22.37 24.78 -15.83
C ASP A 462 22.20 24.62 -14.31
N PRO A 463 22.82 25.50 -13.50
CA PRO A 463 22.70 25.48 -12.04
C PRO A 463 21.29 25.73 -11.52
N ALA A 464 20.39 26.25 -12.37
CA ALA A 464 19.00 26.46 -12.00
C ALA A 464 18.14 25.20 -12.23
N LEU A 465 18.59 24.21 -12.98
CA LEU A 465 17.81 23.01 -13.24
C LEU A 465 17.71 22.14 -11.97
N SER A 466 16.50 21.69 -11.63
CA SER A 466 16.28 20.75 -10.53
C SER A 466 15.76 19.40 -11.01
N LEU A 467 15.02 19.37 -12.12
CA LEU A 467 14.48 18.16 -12.75
C LEU A 467 14.35 18.35 -14.27
N SER A 468 14.77 17.36 -15.05
CA SER A 468 14.42 17.22 -16.47
C SER A 468 14.44 15.74 -16.83
N ARG A 469 13.28 15.18 -17.20
CA ARG A 469 13.14 13.73 -17.24
C ARG A 469 12.10 13.28 -18.24
N ALA A 470 12.47 12.29 -19.06
CA ALA A 470 11.57 11.56 -19.93
C ALA A 470 11.25 10.19 -19.30
N ARG A 471 10.00 9.75 -19.47
CA ARG A 471 9.54 8.44 -18.99
C ARG A 471 8.66 7.77 -20.04
N LEU A 472 8.67 6.45 -20.03
CA LEU A 472 7.80 5.59 -20.80
C LEU A 472 7.45 4.37 -19.95
N ASP A 473 6.19 3.96 -19.97
CA ASP A 473 5.68 2.75 -19.33
C ASP A 473 4.74 2.02 -20.27
N VAL A 474 4.88 0.71 -20.40
CA VAL A 474 4.04 -0.13 -21.24
C VAL A 474 3.61 -1.34 -20.42
N THR A 475 2.32 -1.67 -20.46
CA THR A 475 1.77 -2.87 -19.85
C THR A 475 0.84 -3.56 -20.83
N ALA A 476 1.06 -4.85 -21.05
CA ALA A 476 0.20 -5.74 -21.81
C ALA A 476 -0.36 -6.83 -20.89
N GLU A 477 -1.65 -7.12 -21.03
CA GLU A 477 -2.35 -8.18 -20.30
C GLU A 477 -3.01 -9.14 -21.28
N TYR A 478 -3.04 -10.42 -20.93
CA TYR A 478 -3.77 -11.46 -21.62
C TYR A 478 -4.76 -12.11 -20.64
N SER A 479 -6.05 -12.01 -20.95
CA SER A 479 -7.12 -12.66 -20.19
C SER A 479 -7.12 -14.16 -20.47
N VAL A 480 -6.70 -14.95 -19.48
CA VAL A 480 -6.67 -16.41 -19.55
C VAL A 480 -8.08 -16.96 -19.35
N ALA A 481 -8.73 -16.49 -18.29
CA ALA A 481 -10.11 -16.78 -17.91
C ALA A 481 -10.67 -15.57 -17.13
N GLU A 482 -11.93 -15.62 -16.75
CA GLU A 482 -12.51 -14.65 -15.82
C GLU A 482 -11.74 -14.67 -14.49
N GLY A 483 -11.27 -13.50 -14.05
CA GLY A 483 -10.43 -13.37 -12.84
C GLY A 483 -9.01 -13.93 -12.95
N ALA A 484 -8.55 -14.32 -14.14
CA ALA A 484 -7.19 -14.84 -14.36
C ALA A 484 -6.49 -14.18 -15.55
N ARG A 485 -5.30 -13.60 -15.31
CA ARG A 485 -4.52 -12.88 -16.32
C ARG A 485 -3.04 -13.24 -16.30
N LEU A 486 -2.43 -13.17 -17.48
CA LEU A 486 -0.99 -13.02 -17.63
C LEU A 486 -0.71 -11.55 -17.91
N PHE A 487 0.36 -11.00 -17.34
CA PHE A 487 0.79 -9.64 -17.61
C PHE A 487 2.28 -9.57 -17.90
N LEU A 488 2.64 -8.62 -18.75
CA LEU A 488 4.01 -8.21 -19.05
C LEU A 488 3.99 -6.68 -19.08
N GLY A 489 4.82 -6.04 -18.28
CA GLY A 489 4.98 -4.60 -18.33
C GLY A 489 6.41 -4.18 -18.08
N GLY A 490 6.71 -2.93 -18.35
CA GLY A 490 8.02 -2.37 -18.09
C GLY A 490 8.04 -0.90 -18.40
N GLY A 491 9.03 -0.21 -17.84
CA GLY A 491 9.19 1.20 -18.04
C GLY A 491 10.64 1.63 -18.07
N ILE A 492 10.88 2.77 -18.67
CA ILE A 492 12.16 3.45 -18.71
C ILE A 492 11.97 4.89 -18.22
N ASN A 493 12.99 5.40 -17.56
CA ASN A 493 13.01 6.76 -17.05
C ASN A 493 14.46 7.26 -17.14
N ASP A 494 14.65 8.35 -17.87
CA ASP A 494 15.95 8.91 -18.20
C ASP A 494 15.96 10.42 -18.00
N GLY A 495 17.08 10.92 -17.46
CA GLY A 495 17.34 12.35 -17.35
C GLY A 495 17.93 12.76 -16.01
N PHE A 496 17.85 14.06 -15.75
CA PHE A 496 18.49 14.77 -14.65
C PHE A 496 17.54 14.95 -13.47
N GLN A 497 18.04 14.75 -12.26
CA GLN A 497 17.39 15.21 -11.04
C GLN A 497 18.43 15.63 -9.99
N GLU A 498 18.07 16.60 -9.16
CA GLU A 498 18.79 16.95 -7.95
C GLU A 498 18.45 16.01 -6.78
N LEU A 499 19.43 15.74 -5.91
CA LEU A 499 19.33 14.85 -4.76
C LEU A 499 20.13 15.41 -3.57
N TYR A 500 19.54 15.45 -2.37
CA TYR A 500 20.22 15.86 -1.15
C TYR A 500 20.61 14.64 -0.32
N GLY A 501 21.84 14.18 -0.51
CA GLY A 501 22.46 13.17 0.34
C GLY A 501 22.80 13.67 1.75
N VAL A 502 23.57 12.86 2.46
CA VAL A 502 24.05 13.12 3.82
C VAL A 502 25.53 13.47 3.83
N SER A 503 25.98 14.33 4.75
CA SER A 503 27.40 14.71 4.88
C SER A 503 28.00 15.29 3.57
N ALA A 504 29.20 14.83 3.14
CA ALA A 504 29.96 15.38 2.02
C ALA A 504 29.25 15.25 0.66
N ILE A 505 28.35 14.27 0.51
CA ILE A 505 27.51 14.08 -0.69
C ILE A 505 26.22 14.90 -0.66
N ARG A 506 26.26 16.08 -0.03
CA ARG A 506 25.14 17.03 -0.04
C ARG A 506 25.04 17.67 -1.43
N ASN A 507 23.82 17.77 -1.95
CA ASN A 507 23.50 18.39 -3.23
C ASN A 507 24.20 17.77 -4.45
N GLN A 508 23.68 16.62 -4.86
CA GLN A 508 24.10 15.86 -6.02
C GLN A 508 23.15 16.11 -7.19
N ALA A 509 23.71 16.18 -8.39
CA ALA A 509 22.99 16.01 -9.64
C ALA A 509 23.17 14.56 -10.08
N ALA A 510 22.06 13.86 -10.27
CA ALA A 510 22.02 12.50 -10.78
C ALA A 510 21.42 12.50 -12.20
N THR A 511 22.19 12.02 -13.17
CA THR A 511 21.77 11.84 -14.56
C THR A 511 21.87 10.37 -14.93
N GLY A 512 20.84 9.83 -15.59
CA GLY A 512 20.95 8.51 -16.19
C GLY A 512 19.64 7.78 -16.32
N LEU A 513 19.76 6.54 -16.79
CA LEU A 513 18.66 5.67 -17.17
C LEU A 513 18.36 4.66 -16.06
N SER A 514 17.10 4.65 -15.66
CA SER A 514 16.49 3.55 -14.91
C SER A 514 15.49 2.81 -15.79
N SER A 515 15.43 1.50 -15.64
CA SER A 515 14.54 0.64 -16.40
C SER A 515 13.99 -0.47 -15.50
N ASN A 516 12.77 -0.89 -15.79
CA ASN A 516 12.13 -2.00 -15.10
C ASN A 516 11.39 -2.90 -16.07
N LEU A 517 11.31 -4.18 -15.72
CA LEU A 517 10.52 -5.20 -16.38
C LEU A 517 9.76 -5.98 -15.32
N ARG A 518 8.47 -6.20 -15.52
CA ARG A 518 7.62 -7.05 -14.69
C ARG A 518 6.87 -8.04 -15.55
N LEU A 519 6.73 -9.26 -15.06
CA LEU A 519 5.85 -10.25 -15.66
C LEU A 519 5.22 -11.10 -14.57
N GLY A 520 4.07 -11.67 -14.87
CA GLY A 520 3.43 -12.53 -13.90
C GLY A 520 2.14 -13.15 -14.39
N TYR A 521 1.62 -13.99 -13.49
CA TYR A 521 0.28 -14.54 -13.56
C TYR A 521 -0.46 -14.10 -12.31
N GLU A 522 -1.70 -13.68 -12.48
CA GLU A 522 -2.62 -13.40 -11.38
C GLU A 522 -3.90 -14.17 -11.60
N GLY A 523 -4.26 -15.00 -10.62
CA GLY A 523 -5.55 -15.67 -10.52
C GLY A 523 -6.01 -15.72 -9.07
N GLU A 524 -7.22 -16.21 -8.85
CA GLU A 524 -7.86 -16.19 -7.52
C GLU A 524 -7.06 -16.94 -6.45
N ALA A 525 -6.61 -18.17 -6.75
CA ALA A 525 -5.92 -19.03 -5.80
C ALA A 525 -4.39 -18.90 -5.81
N PHE A 526 -3.81 -18.40 -6.91
CA PHE A 526 -2.38 -18.35 -7.13
C PHE A 526 -1.99 -17.12 -7.93
N SER A 527 -0.91 -16.47 -7.53
CA SER A 527 -0.24 -15.47 -8.34
C SER A 527 1.27 -15.66 -8.28
N ILE A 528 1.97 -15.24 -9.31
CA ILE A 528 3.41 -15.09 -9.30
C ILE A 528 3.77 -13.75 -9.94
N LEU A 529 4.58 -12.97 -9.25
CA LEU A 529 5.18 -11.75 -9.76
C LEU A 529 6.68 -11.97 -9.90
N THR A 530 7.23 -11.64 -11.05
CA THR A 530 8.67 -11.52 -11.27
C THR A 530 8.94 -10.12 -11.78
N PHE A 531 9.92 -9.45 -11.19
CA PHE A 531 10.37 -8.17 -11.71
C PHE A 531 11.88 -8.03 -11.67
N TRP A 532 12.38 -7.20 -12.57
CA TRP A 532 13.77 -6.81 -12.67
C TRP A 532 13.86 -5.30 -12.80
N ASP A 533 14.70 -4.68 -11.99
CA ASP A 533 15.03 -3.27 -12.06
C ASP A 533 16.52 -3.12 -12.36
N ARG A 534 16.85 -2.17 -13.23
CA ARG A 534 18.22 -1.79 -13.57
C ARG A 534 18.36 -0.28 -13.59
N GLY A 535 19.36 0.23 -12.88
CA GLY A 535 19.72 1.65 -12.88
C GLY A 535 21.18 1.84 -13.28
N ARG A 536 21.44 2.84 -14.11
CA ARG A 536 22.78 3.38 -14.37
C ARG A 536 22.73 4.89 -14.23
N PHE A 537 23.47 5.41 -13.26
CA PHE A 537 23.44 6.82 -12.92
C PHE A 537 24.86 7.35 -12.83
N GLU A 538 25.08 8.55 -13.35
CA GLU A 538 26.21 9.40 -13.02
C GLU A 538 25.73 10.41 -11.99
N SER A 539 26.45 10.52 -10.87
CA SER A 539 26.16 11.45 -9.79
C SER A 539 27.35 12.37 -9.59
N THR A 540 27.16 13.68 -9.67
CA THR A 540 28.19 14.69 -9.39
C THR A 540 27.64 15.70 -8.40
N PRO A 541 28.46 16.35 -7.54
CA PRO A 541 28.01 17.52 -6.83
C PRO A 541 27.58 18.55 -7.88
N GLN A 542 26.45 19.23 -7.70
CA GLN A 542 26.10 20.32 -8.62
C GLN A 542 27.11 21.45 -8.56
N PHE A 543 27.66 21.66 -7.37
CA PHE A 543 28.74 22.56 -7.11
C PHE A 543 29.58 22.06 -5.94
N TYR A 544 30.81 22.55 -5.87
CA TYR A 544 31.69 22.37 -4.72
C TYR A 544 32.56 23.61 -4.56
N ARG A 545 33.13 23.80 -3.37
CA ARG A 545 34.04 24.91 -3.12
C ARG A 545 35.36 24.66 -3.86
N THR A 546 35.86 25.65 -4.58
CA THR A 546 37.12 25.53 -5.34
C THR A 546 38.24 25.08 -4.41
N GLY A 547 38.88 23.95 -4.74
CA GLY A 547 39.94 23.32 -3.94
C GLY A 547 39.50 22.14 -3.06
N LEU A 548 38.21 21.79 -3.05
CA LEU A 548 37.71 20.51 -2.53
C LEU A 548 37.55 19.48 -3.66
N ASP A 549 37.44 18.21 -3.30
CA ASP A 549 37.28 17.12 -4.26
C ASP A 549 35.94 17.20 -5.00
N ASP A 550 36.01 16.90 -6.29
CA ASP A 550 34.85 16.59 -7.10
C ASP A 550 34.38 15.18 -6.75
N LEU A 551 33.41 15.08 -5.84
CA LEU A 551 32.77 13.82 -5.43
C LEU A 551 31.79 13.34 -6.52
N GLY A 552 32.32 13.13 -7.73
CA GLY A 552 31.64 12.47 -8.83
C GLY A 552 31.70 10.95 -8.68
N SER A 553 30.64 10.24 -9.10
CA SER A 553 30.57 8.77 -9.07
C SER A 553 29.64 8.21 -10.14
N GLU A 554 29.91 6.99 -10.57
CA GLU A 554 29.01 6.16 -11.35
C GLU A 554 28.36 5.09 -10.45
N VAL A 555 27.05 4.89 -10.62
CA VAL A 555 26.27 3.86 -9.93
C VAL A 555 25.67 2.92 -10.97
N ARG A 556 25.85 1.61 -10.79
CA ARG A 556 25.15 0.57 -11.54
C ARG A 556 24.49 -0.39 -10.57
N ALA A 557 23.16 -0.44 -10.59
CA ALA A 557 22.37 -1.28 -9.70
C ALA A 557 21.47 -2.22 -10.52
N ASP A 558 21.38 -3.48 -10.10
CA ASP A 558 20.45 -4.47 -10.63
C ASP A 558 19.72 -5.16 -9.47
N LEU A 559 18.40 -5.32 -9.61
CA LEU A 559 17.54 -6.01 -8.65
C LEU A 559 16.63 -6.98 -9.39
N LEU A 560 16.65 -8.26 -9.03
CA LEU A 560 15.71 -9.27 -9.52
C LEU A 560 14.92 -9.82 -8.34
N SER A 561 13.59 -9.91 -8.45
CA SER A 561 12.74 -10.56 -7.46
C SER A 561 11.73 -11.50 -8.10
N VAL A 562 11.46 -12.62 -7.42
CA VAL A 562 10.45 -13.62 -7.79
C VAL A 562 9.62 -13.93 -6.55
N GLU A 563 8.30 -13.79 -6.67
CA GLU A 563 7.38 -13.97 -5.55
C GLU A 563 6.12 -14.75 -5.96
N PRO A 564 6.07 -16.07 -5.71
CA PRO A 564 4.83 -16.85 -5.77
C PRO A 564 4.00 -16.70 -4.50
N VAL A 565 2.68 -16.61 -4.67
CA VAL A 565 1.69 -16.47 -3.58
C VAL A 565 0.49 -17.37 -3.82
N LEU A 566 0.09 -18.11 -2.79
CA LEU A 566 -1.10 -18.97 -2.73
C LEU A 566 -2.14 -18.35 -1.79
N ARG A 567 -3.42 -18.47 -2.14
CA ARG A 567 -4.55 -17.88 -1.38
C ARG A 567 -5.65 -18.88 -1.02
N PRO A 568 -5.35 -20.01 -0.34
CA PRO A 568 -6.38 -20.99 0.00
C PRO A 568 -7.41 -20.41 0.99
N SER A 569 -8.63 -20.93 0.95
CA SER A 569 -9.65 -20.63 1.94
C SER A 569 -10.35 -21.91 2.39
N PHE A 570 -10.76 -21.95 3.65
CA PHE A 570 -11.45 -23.10 4.24
C PHE A 570 -12.33 -22.66 5.42
N GLU A 571 -13.23 -23.54 5.84
CA GLU A 571 -14.13 -23.32 6.97
C GLU A 571 -13.72 -24.24 8.13
N LEU A 572 -13.30 -23.65 9.25
CA LEU A 572 -12.99 -24.35 10.50
C LEU A 572 -13.22 -23.37 11.65
N LEU A 573 -14.27 -23.57 12.46
CA LEU A 573 -14.64 -22.62 13.53
C LEU A 573 -14.79 -21.17 13.01
N GLY A 574 -15.27 -21.01 11.79
CA GLY A 574 -15.29 -19.75 11.04
C GLY A 574 -14.56 -19.87 9.72
N ARG A 575 -14.57 -18.78 8.94
CA ARG A 575 -13.96 -18.74 7.61
C ARG A 575 -12.51 -18.31 7.73
N HIS A 576 -11.61 -19.10 7.16
CA HIS A 576 -10.19 -18.77 7.04
C HIS A 576 -9.87 -18.34 5.61
N GLN A 577 -9.14 -17.23 5.48
CA GLN A 577 -8.56 -16.75 4.24
C GLN A 577 -7.05 -16.67 4.41
N LEU A 578 -6.36 -17.72 3.96
CA LEU A 578 -4.91 -17.77 4.03
C LEU A 578 -4.26 -17.05 2.86
N VAL A 579 -3.10 -16.46 3.11
CA VAL A 579 -2.13 -16.02 2.11
C VAL A 579 -0.80 -16.64 2.51
N VAL A 580 -0.20 -17.43 1.63
CA VAL A 580 1.11 -18.06 1.86
C VAL A 580 2.01 -17.73 0.69
N GLY A 581 3.22 -17.23 0.94
CA GLY A 581 4.13 -16.86 -0.13
C GLY A 581 5.59 -17.08 0.22
N ALA A 582 6.40 -17.01 -0.83
CA ALA A 582 7.85 -17.05 -0.74
C ALA A 582 8.42 -15.93 -1.60
N GLU A 583 9.60 -15.43 -1.25
CA GLU A 583 10.31 -14.45 -2.05
C GLU A 583 11.77 -14.87 -2.21
N TYR A 584 12.29 -14.74 -3.43
CA TYR A 584 13.72 -14.72 -3.70
C TYR A 584 14.08 -13.38 -4.32
N ARG A 585 15.12 -12.73 -3.78
CA ARG A 585 15.60 -11.44 -4.28
C ARG A 585 17.12 -11.46 -4.44
N HIS A 586 17.58 -11.08 -5.61
CA HIS A 586 18.99 -10.92 -5.94
C HIS A 586 19.30 -9.44 -6.18
N LYS A 587 20.28 -8.90 -5.46
CA LYS A 587 20.74 -7.51 -5.58
C LYS A 587 22.17 -7.49 -6.05
N ARG A 588 22.50 -6.58 -6.96
CA ARG A 588 23.86 -6.26 -7.35
C ARG A 588 24.03 -4.75 -7.39
N ILE A 589 25.13 -4.27 -6.84
CA ILE A 589 25.53 -2.86 -6.89
C ILE A 589 27.01 -2.77 -7.26
N ASP A 590 27.33 -1.78 -8.07
CA ASP A 590 28.68 -1.36 -8.42
C ASP A 590 28.65 0.16 -8.37
N TRP A 591 29.29 0.73 -7.35
CA TRP A 591 29.29 2.16 -7.08
C TRP A 591 30.66 2.56 -6.55
N ASP A 592 31.22 3.63 -7.11
CA ASP A 592 32.57 4.13 -6.79
C ASP A 592 32.78 4.50 -5.31
N TYR A 593 31.71 4.64 -4.52
CA TYR A 593 31.80 4.91 -3.08
C TYR A 593 31.75 3.66 -2.21
N LEU A 594 31.68 2.48 -2.81
CA LEU A 594 31.77 1.21 -2.09
C LEU A 594 33.18 0.64 -2.25
N ASP A 595 33.57 -0.27 -1.37
CA ASP A 595 34.83 -1.04 -1.46
C ASP A 595 34.87 -2.08 -2.61
N GLY A 596 33.95 -1.96 -3.58
CA GLY A 596 33.86 -2.74 -4.80
C GLY A 596 32.43 -3.16 -5.16
N PRO A 597 32.26 -4.00 -6.20
CA PRO A 597 30.96 -4.51 -6.59
C PRO A 597 30.44 -5.56 -5.60
N HIS A 598 29.21 -5.39 -5.12
CA HIS A 598 28.57 -6.30 -4.16
C HIS A 598 27.39 -7.05 -4.73
N ARG A 599 27.15 -8.25 -4.19
CA ARG A 599 26.02 -9.11 -4.55
C ARG A 599 25.38 -9.72 -3.32
N GLU A 600 24.07 -9.64 -3.22
CA GLU A 600 23.31 -10.14 -2.07
C GLU A 600 22.12 -10.98 -2.53
N ASN A 601 21.88 -12.09 -1.82
CA ASN A 601 20.76 -12.98 -2.07
C ASN A 601 19.89 -13.07 -0.82
N PHE A 602 18.60 -12.81 -0.99
CA PHE A 602 17.62 -12.82 0.08
C PHE A 602 16.57 -13.87 -0.21
N PHE A 603 16.13 -14.54 0.85
CA PHE A 603 15.04 -15.50 0.79
C PHE A 603 14.05 -15.17 1.89
N ALA A 604 12.76 -15.31 1.60
CA ALA A 604 11.74 -15.16 2.62
C ALA A 604 10.59 -16.13 2.46
N LEU A 605 9.97 -16.47 3.58
CA LEU A 605 8.69 -17.18 3.65
C LEU A 605 7.74 -16.35 4.49
N PHE A 606 6.49 -16.19 4.03
CA PHE A 606 5.48 -15.47 4.78
C PHE A 606 4.13 -16.17 4.71
N ALA A 607 3.33 -15.96 5.77
CA ALA A 607 1.97 -16.43 5.86
C ALA A 607 1.08 -15.40 6.58
N GLN A 608 -0.17 -15.32 6.16
CA GLN A 608 -1.24 -14.59 6.83
C GLN A 608 -2.48 -15.46 6.87
N ASP A 609 -3.21 -15.42 7.97
CA ASP A 609 -4.56 -15.94 8.10
C ASP A 609 -5.50 -14.83 8.54
N ALA A 610 -6.50 -14.54 7.72
CA ALA A 610 -7.65 -13.76 8.13
C ALA A 610 -8.79 -14.72 8.48
N TRP A 611 -9.00 -14.89 9.78
CA TRP A 611 -10.00 -15.78 10.37
C TRP A 611 -11.23 -14.99 10.80
N SER A 612 -12.31 -15.12 10.03
CA SER A 612 -13.64 -14.61 10.39
C SER A 612 -14.34 -15.62 11.29
N VAL A 613 -14.16 -15.47 12.60
CA VAL A 613 -14.78 -16.32 13.64
C VAL A 613 -16.31 -16.23 13.59
N SER A 614 -16.83 -15.03 13.30
CA SER A 614 -18.25 -14.75 13.12
C SER A 614 -18.43 -13.48 12.26
N GLU A 615 -19.67 -13.05 12.03
CA GLU A 615 -19.94 -11.76 11.36
C GLU A 615 -19.44 -10.53 12.14
N LYS A 616 -19.22 -10.67 13.46
CA LYS A 616 -18.75 -9.57 14.33
C LYS A 616 -17.27 -9.63 14.67
N TRP A 617 -16.67 -10.82 14.68
CA TRP A 617 -15.32 -11.02 15.19
C TRP A 617 -14.42 -11.58 14.09
N SER A 618 -13.33 -10.87 13.82
CA SER A 618 -12.28 -11.33 12.91
C SER A 618 -10.92 -11.25 13.62
N ILE A 619 -10.06 -12.24 13.36
CA ILE A 619 -8.69 -12.30 13.84
C ILE A 619 -7.79 -12.35 12.61
N LEU A 620 -6.73 -11.57 12.61
CA LEU A 620 -5.69 -11.64 11.59
C LEU A 620 -4.37 -12.02 12.28
N ALA A 621 -3.73 -13.08 11.81
CA ALA A 621 -2.40 -13.48 12.25
C ALA A 621 -1.48 -13.53 11.04
N SER A 622 -0.30 -12.93 11.14
CA SER A 622 0.69 -12.86 10.06
C SER A 622 2.09 -13.05 10.59
N GLY A 623 2.95 -13.64 9.78
CA GLY A 623 4.34 -13.87 10.11
C GLY A 623 5.19 -14.00 8.85
N ARG A 624 6.39 -13.44 8.92
CA ARG A 624 7.42 -13.57 7.89
C ARG A 624 8.77 -13.92 8.51
N LEU A 625 9.52 -14.74 7.80
CA LEU A 625 10.91 -15.08 8.10
C LEU A 625 11.77 -14.69 6.89
N ASP A 626 12.67 -13.73 7.07
CA ASP A 626 13.64 -13.27 6.07
C ASP A 626 15.04 -13.83 6.40
N ALA A 627 15.74 -14.35 5.39
CA ALA A 627 17.13 -14.76 5.46
C ALA A 627 17.99 -13.73 4.72
N HIS A 628 18.80 -12.99 5.48
CA HIS A 628 19.70 -11.94 5.04
C HIS A 628 21.16 -12.44 5.06
N PRO A 629 22.00 -12.10 4.06
CA PRO A 629 23.38 -12.59 3.99
C PRO A 629 24.26 -12.14 5.18
N LEU A 630 24.21 -10.85 5.57
CA LEU A 630 24.98 -10.33 6.70
C LEU A 630 24.34 -10.60 8.09
N ILE A 631 23.02 -10.44 8.20
CA ILE A 631 22.32 -10.44 9.51
C ILE A 631 21.85 -11.84 9.93
N GLY A 632 21.64 -12.75 8.98
CA GLY A 632 21.03 -14.06 9.22
C GLY A 632 19.49 -14.02 9.19
N LEU A 633 18.83 -14.74 10.10
CA LEU A 633 17.37 -14.93 10.10
C LEU A 633 16.64 -13.85 10.90
N LEU A 634 15.61 -13.25 10.29
CA LEU A 634 14.78 -12.19 10.87
C LEU A 634 13.30 -12.56 10.83
N GLY A 635 12.63 -12.50 11.98
CA GLY A 635 11.20 -12.76 12.11
C GLY A 635 10.38 -11.49 12.29
N SER A 636 9.23 -11.40 11.61
CA SER A 636 8.26 -10.30 11.74
C SER A 636 6.85 -10.83 12.00
N PRO A 637 6.47 -11.12 13.27
CA PRO A 637 5.10 -11.46 13.63
C PRO A 637 4.19 -10.22 13.70
N ARG A 638 2.90 -10.43 13.43
CA ARG A 638 1.84 -9.45 13.67
C ARG A 638 0.50 -10.15 13.90
N ALA A 639 -0.27 -9.65 14.86
CA ALA A 639 -1.65 -10.07 15.11
C ALA A 639 -2.58 -8.85 15.18
N ALA A 640 -3.82 -9.00 14.72
CA ALA A 640 -4.87 -8.02 14.87
C ALA A 640 -6.19 -8.70 15.23
N PHE A 641 -6.98 -7.99 16.04
CA PHE A 641 -8.30 -8.38 16.47
C PHE A 641 -9.28 -7.29 16.08
N ILE A 642 -10.34 -7.67 15.37
CA ILE A 642 -11.31 -6.74 14.78
C ILE A 642 -12.69 -7.11 15.29
N TYR A 643 -13.40 -6.13 15.84
CA TYR A 643 -14.78 -6.23 16.29
C TYR A 643 -15.68 -5.27 15.53
N LYS A 644 -16.57 -5.82 14.70
CA LYS A 644 -17.57 -5.06 13.96
C LYS A 644 -18.76 -4.76 14.88
N LEU A 645 -18.86 -3.49 15.30
CA LEU A 645 -19.98 -2.97 16.10
C LEU A 645 -21.27 -2.98 15.29
N THR A 646 -21.18 -2.55 14.03
CA THR A 646 -22.25 -2.56 13.03
C THR A 646 -21.66 -2.94 11.66
N LYS A 647 -22.47 -2.96 10.59
CA LYS A 647 -21.97 -3.21 9.24
C LYS A 647 -21.00 -2.14 8.72
N GLY A 648 -21.06 -0.92 9.28
CA GLY A 648 -20.20 0.21 8.89
C GLY A 648 -19.24 0.64 9.99
N GLN A 649 -19.15 -0.06 11.13
CA GLN A 649 -18.32 0.36 12.26
C GLN A 649 -17.47 -0.78 12.79
N ALA A 650 -16.17 -0.55 12.95
CA ALA A 650 -15.23 -1.53 13.47
C ALA A 650 -14.30 -0.92 14.52
N LEU A 651 -14.06 -1.68 15.58
CA LEU A 651 -12.95 -1.48 16.51
C LEU A 651 -11.84 -2.47 16.15
N ARG A 652 -10.59 -2.00 16.19
CA ARG A 652 -9.41 -2.82 15.90
C ARG A 652 -8.35 -2.64 16.96
N LEU A 653 -7.73 -3.74 17.34
CA LEU A 653 -6.54 -3.79 18.19
C LEU A 653 -5.47 -4.57 17.43
N SER A 654 -4.28 -4.02 17.26
CA SER A 654 -3.19 -4.72 16.57
C SER A 654 -1.86 -4.54 17.27
N ALA A 655 -1.02 -5.56 17.15
CA ALA A 655 0.35 -5.55 17.63
C ALA A 655 1.24 -6.27 16.62
N GLY A 656 2.44 -5.74 16.38
CA GLY A 656 3.39 -6.37 15.46
C GLY A 656 4.76 -5.74 15.54
N SER A 657 5.73 -6.46 14.99
CA SER A 657 7.10 -5.97 14.84
C SER A 657 7.46 -5.80 13.37
N ALA A 658 8.29 -4.82 13.08
CA ALA A 658 8.95 -4.65 11.80
C ALA A 658 10.43 -4.38 11.98
N PHE A 659 11.16 -4.48 10.87
CA PHE A 659 12.59 -4.22 10.85
C PHE A 659 13.00 -3.46 9.60
N ARG A 660 14.12 -2.74 9.71
CA ARG A 660 14.83 -2.18 8.57
C ARG A 660 16.23 -2.77 8.59
N GLN A 661 16.57 -3.49 7.53
CA GLN A 661 17.93 -3.97 7.33
C GLN A 661 18.89 -2.81 7.01
N PRO A 662 20.18 -2.91 7.36
CA PRO A 662 21.21 -2.01 6.86
C PRO A 662 21.17 -1.94 5.33
N THR A 663 21.45 -0.77 4.78
CA THR A 663 21.58 -0.58 3.33
C THR A 663 22.98 -1.03 2.88
N GLN A 664 23.17 -1.23 1.57
CA GLN A 664 24.51 -1.56 1.06
C GLN A 664 25.48 -0.39 1.27
N ALA A 665 25.01 0.86 1.24
CA ALA A 665 25.80 2.01 1.65
C ALA A 665 26.15 1.99 3.14
N GLU A 666 25.20 1.66 4.04
CA GLU A 666 25.51 1.55 5.47
C GLU A 666 26.52 0.41 5.76
N SER A 667 26.55 -0.62 4.92
CA SER A 667 27.39 -1.82 5.11
C SER A 667 28.78 -1.73 4.47
N TYR A 668 28.88 -1.18 3.25
CA TYR A 668 30.07 -1.30 2.39
C TYR A 668 30.66 0.04 1.91
N LEU A 669 30.16 1.19 2.40
CA LEU A 669 30.69 2.49 2.01
C LEU A 669 32.19 2.60 2.35
N ASP A 670 32.98 3.12 1.42
CA ASP A 670 34.37 3.50 1.62
C ASP A 670 34.62 4.81 0.85
N LEU A 671 34.21 5.92 1.47
CA LEU A 671 34.21 7.24 0.86
C LEU A 671 35.19 8.16 1.59
N SER A 672 36.25 8.57 0.92
CA SER A 672 37.14 9.62 1.40
C SER A 672 36.81 10.95 0.73
N ALA A 673 36.57 11.99 1.53
CA ALA A 673 36.27 13.34 1.05
C ALA A 673 37.20 14.37 1.69
N SER A 674 37.70 15.32 0.89
CA SER A 674 38.53 16.42 1.39
C SER A 674 37.83 17.25 2.47
N SER A 675 38.59 17.58 3.51
CA SER A 675 38.23 18.57 4.53
C SER A 675 38.48 19.99 4.00
N PRO A 676 37.86 21.04 4.58
CA PRO A 676 38.28 22.43 4.37
C PRO A 676 39.76 22.71 4.69
N ILE A 677 40.43 21.81 5.41
CA ILE A 677 41.87 21.86 5.67
C ILE A 677 42.62 21.20 4.51
N ALA A 678 43.44 21.97 3.80
CA ALA A 678 44.19 21.50 2.64
C ALA A 678 45.07 20.27 2.97
N GLY A 679 44.98 19.23 2.14
CA GLY A 679 45.75 17.99 2.31
C GLY A 679 45.23 17.07 3.43
N VAL A 680 44.05 17.35 4.00
CA VAL A 680 43.39 16.51 5.00
C VAL A 680 42.07 15.98 4.45
N ALA A 681 41.84 14.67 4.59
CA ALA A 681 40.60 14.00 4.20
C ALA A 681 39.85 13.46 5.43
N VAL A 682 38.53 13.28 5.27
CA VAL A 682 37.66 12.57 6.20
C VAL A 682 37.11 11.34 5.48
N THR A 683 37.23 10.18 6.10
CA THR A 683 36.74 8.92 5.52
C THR A 683 35.45 8.46 6.22
N LEU A 684 34.43 8.17 5.42
CA LEU A 684 33.18 7.54 5.86
C LEU A 684 33.22 6.06 5.49
N VAL A 685 33.05 5.19 6.48
CA VAL A 685 33.23 3.75 6.33
C VAL A 685 31.99 2.99 6.79
N GLY A 686 31.57 2.02 5.97
CA GLY A 686 30.51 1.06 6.23
C GLY A 686 30.86 0.05 7.32
N LYS A 687 29.84 -0.68 7.80
CA LYS A 687 29.98 -1.76 8.79
C LYS A 687 29.10 -2.94 8.45
N GLU A 688 29.70 -4.11 8.29
CA GLU A 688 28.97 -5.35 8.01
C GLU A 688 28.33 -5.98 9.26
N ASP A 689 28.74 -5.58 10.45
CA ASP A 689 28.27 -6.10 11.75
C ASP A 689 27.10 -5.29 12.33
N LEU A 690 26.43 -4.48 11.52
CA LEU A 690 25.25 -3.71 11.91
C LEU A 690 24.04 -4.63 12.18
N GLU A 691 23.35 -4.35 13.29
CA GLU A 691 22.05 -4.94 13.57
C GLU A 691 20.94 -4.22 12.77
N PRO A 692 19.84 -4.91 12.43
CA PRO A 692 18.70 -4.26 11.81
C PRO A 692 18.00 -3.34 12.81
N GLU A 693 17.51 -2.18 12.34
CA GLU A 693 16.64 -1.34 13.17
C GLU A 693 15.35 -2.11 13.46
N ARG A 694 14.81 -1.96 14.68
CA ARG A 694 13.60 -2.68 15.11
C ARG A 694 12.53 -1.75 15.61
N ILE A 695 11.28 -2.04 15.25
CA ILE A 695 10.09 -1.39 15.80
C ILE A 695 9.10 -2.42 16.27
N VAL A 696 8.53 -2.19 17.45
CA VAL A 696 7.36 -2.91 17.96
C VAL A 696 6.25 -1.88 18.13
N THR A 697 5.10 -2.15 17.53
CA THR A 697 3.93 -1.27 17.57
C THR A 697 2.76 -1.97 18.23
N VAL A 698 2.02 -1.21 19.03
CA VAL A 698 0.67 -1.54 19.50
C VAL A 698 -0.26 -0.41 19.07
N GLU A 699 -1.41 -0.75 18.51
CA GLU A 699 -2.39 0.20 17.98
C GLU A 699 -3.82 -0.20 18.39
N ALA A 700 -4.63 0.81 18.69
CA ALA A 700 -6.07 0.69 18.79
C ALA A 700 -6.73 1.69 17.83
N GLY A 701 -7.74 1.24 17.10
CA GLY A 701 -8.43 2.05 16.09
C GLY A 701 -9.94 1.87 16.13
N TYR A 702 -10.63 2.91 15.67
CA TYR A 702 -12.05 2.93 15.40
C TYR A 702 -12.27 3.49 14.00
N LEU A 703 -13.07 2.79 13.19
CA LEU A 703 -13.51 3.23 11.87
C LEU A 703 -15.03 3.20 11.82
N ALA A 704 -15.63 4.28 11.34
CA ALA A 704 -17.06 4.40 11.09
C ALA A 704 -17.31 4.94 9.70
N GLN A 705 -17.98 4.15 8.86
CA GLN A 705 -18.45 4.49 7.53
C GLN A 705 -19.98 4.56 7.54
N THR A 706 -20.51 5.66 7.01
CA THR A 706 -21.93 5.97 6.92
C THR A 706 -22.25 6.57 5.55
N ASP A 707 -23.54 6.72 5.23
CA ASP A 707 -24.01 7.35 3.98
C ASP A 707 -23.56 8.81 3.84
N VAL A 708 -23.31 9.49 4.96
CA VAL A 708 -22.98 10.92 5.00
C VAL A 708 -21.49 11.20 5.19
N GLY A 709 -20.67 10.16 5.39
CA GLY A 709 -19.24 10.33 5.67
C GLY A 709 -18.56 9.17 6.37
N GLU A 710 -17.27 9.36 6.60
CA GLU A 710 -16.37 8.44 7.29
C GLU A 710 -15.66 9.16 8.45
N VAL A 711 -15.47 8.47 9.57
CA VAL A 711 -14.62 8.92 10.68
C VAL A 711 -13.69 7.79 11.07
N GLU A 712 -12.41 8.10 11.18
CA GLU A 712 -11.39 7.18 11.71
C GLU A 712 -10.66 7.85 12.88
N ALA A 713 -10.44 7.09 13.95
CA ALA A 713 -9.62 7.49 15.08
C ALA A 713 -8.65 6.37 15.45
N VAL A 714 -7.39 6.70 15.69
CA VAL A 714 -6.32 5.74 15.97
C VAL A 714 -5.46 6.27 17.10
N VAL A 715 -5.08 5.39 18.03
CA VAL A 715 -4.03 5.65 19.02
C VAL A 715 -2.98 4.55 18.93
N TYR A 716 -1.71 4.92 19.04
CA TYR A 716 -0.61 3.98 18.88
C TYR A 716 0.55 4.27 19.84
N GLY A 717 1.31 3.22 20.12
CA GLY A 717 2.60 3.26 20.78
C GLY A 717 3.62 2.45 20.01
N ASN A 718 4.75 3.07 19.67
CA ASN A 718 5.88 2.41 19.04
C ASN A 718 7.09 2.41 19.99
N ARG A 719 7.78 1.28 20.08
CA ARG A 719 9.10 1.18 20.67
C ARG A 719 10.12 0.91 19.57
N VAL A 720 11.08 1.80 19.42
CA VAL A 720 12.08 1.83 18.36
C VAL A 720 13.46 1.63 18.97
N ALA A 721 14.21 0.67 18.45
CA ALA A 721 15.56 0.34 18.91
C ALA A 721 16.51 0.14 17.73
N ASP A 722 17.80 0.18 18.03
CA ASP A 722 18.89 -0.17 17.12
C ASP A 722 18.94 0.71 15.86
N LEU A 723 18.51 1.98 15.96
CA LEU A 723 18.56 2.93 14.84
C LEU A 723 19.98 3.02 14.29
N ILE A 724 20.16 2.92 12.98
CA ILE A 724 21.48 3.02 12.37
C ILE A 724 21.80 4.50 12.18
N THR A 725 22.82 4.93 12.90
CA THR A 725 23.33 6.29 12.93
C THR A 725 24.80 6.29 12.53
N ARG A 726 25.40 7.47 12.45
CA ARG A 726 26.83 7.62 12.19
C ARG A 726 27.53 8.07 13.47
N THR A 727 28.72 7.57 13.73
CA THR A 727 29.56 8.08 14.81
C THR A 727 29.91 9.56 14.56
N PRO A 728 30.19 10.34 15.62
CA PRO A 728 30.97 11.56 15.46
C PRO A 728 32.29 11.29 14.72
N LEU A 729 32.92 12.34 14.17
CA LEU A 729 34.23 12.21 13.57
C LEU A 729 35.26 11.80 14.63
N ILE A 730 35.96 10.70 14.39
CA ILE A 730 37.01 10.15 15.24
C ILE A 730 38.35 10.58 14.65
N PRO A 731 39.14 11.43 15.32
CA PRO A 731 40.43 11.89 14.80
C PRO A 731 41.41 10.74 14.58
N THR A 732 42.16 10.79 13.49
CA THR A 732 43.25 9.84 13.21
C THR A 732 44.57 10.45 13.68
N PRO A 733 45.44 9.71 14.41
CA PRO A 733 46.73 10.23 14.85
C PRO A 733 47.60 10.74 13.70
N ILE A 734 48.09 11.98 13.81
CA ILE A 734 48.96 12.62 12.82
C ILE A 734 50.28 11.82 12.69
N GLY A 735 50.63 11.41 11.48
CA GLY A 735 51.86 10.66 11.16
C GLY A 735 51.66 9.20 10.74
N LEU A 736 50.45 8.64 10.90
CA LEU A 736 50.09 7.29 10.45
C LEU A 736 49.00 7.28 9.36
N GLY A 737 48.54 8.46 8.91
CA GLY A 737 47.31 8.60 8.12
C GLY A 737 47.47 9.09 6.68
N PHE A 738 48.67 9.16 6.08
CA PHE A 738 48.74 9.54 4.66
C PHE A 738 48.19 8.41 3.79
N ASP A 739 47.10 8.68 3.09
CA ASP A 739 46.52 7.79 2.08
C ASP A 739 47.09 8.16 0.71
N PRO A 740 47.96 7.32 0.11
CA PRO A 740 48.53 7.60 -1.20
C PRO A 740 47.51 7.50 -2.35
N THR A 741 46.37 6.84 -2.13
CA THR A 741 45.28 6.73 -3.10
C THR A 741 44.55 8.06 -3.24
N VAL A 742 44.30 8.73 -2.11
CA VAL A 742 43.63 10.04 -2.05
C VAL A 742 44.63 11.20 -2.15
N GLY A 743 45.92 10.94 -1.89
CA GLY A 743 46.97 11.96 -1.89
C GLY A 743 46.86 12.93 -0.70
N ALA A 744 46.22 12.51 0.39
CA ALA A 744 45.91 13.34 1.56
C ALA A 744 46.12 12.58 2.88
N TYR A 745 46.27 13.31 3.97
CA TYR A 745 46.24 12.72 5.32
C TYR A 745 44.79 12.50 5.76
N VAL A 746 44.41 11.27 6.08
CA VAL A 746 43.16 10.97 6.78
C VAL A 746 43.24 11.61 8.16
N GLY A 747 42.50 12.70 8.36
CA GLY A 747 42.48 13.45 9.62
C GLY A 747 41.42 12.93 10.58
N ALA A 748 40.34 12.36 10.06
CA ALA A 748 39.28 11.75 10.86
C ALA A 748 38.50 10.68 10.09
N GLN A 749 37.83 9.81 10.82
CA GLN A 749 36.97 8.76 10.28
C GLN A 749 35.58 8.78 10.94
N SER A 750 34.58 8.30 10.22
CA SER A 750 33.21 8.19 10.70
C SER A 750 32.62 6.86 10.25
N PHE A 751 31.97 6.13 11.16
CA PHE A 751 31.44 4.80 10.90
C PHE A 751 29.93 4.77 11.10
N TYR A 752 29.24 3.84 10.44
CA TYR A 752 27.88 3.50 10.83
C TYR A 752 27.87 2.66 12.11
N GLN A 753 26.87 2.85 12.97
CA GLN A 753 26.66 2.09 14.20
C GLN A 753 25.17 2.03 14.56
N ASN A 754 24.78 1.04 15.34
CA ASN A 754 23.46 1.04 15.99
C ASN A 754 23.47 1.99 17.21
N ASP A 755 22.50 2.88 17.27
CA ASP A 755 22.26 3.77 18.39
C ASP A 755 21.78 2.95 19.59
N ALA A 756 22.47 3.08 20.73
CA ALA A 756 22.14 2.38 21.95
C ALA A 756 20.83 2.88 22.59
N ARG A 757 20.36 4.07 22.19
CA ARG A 757 19.13 4.65 22.71
C ARG A 757 17.92 3.92 22.15
N VAL A 758 16.94 3.72 23.03
CA VAL A 758 15.62 3.21 22.68
C VAL A 758 14.63 4.37 22.72
N PHE A 759 13.82 4.54 21.68
CA PHE A 759 12.83 5.59 21.60
C PHE A 759 11.41 5.03 21.77
N LEU A 760 10.58 5.75 22.52
CA LEU A 760 9.14 5.53 22.61
C LEU A 760 8.42 6.64 21.86
N ALA A 761 7.59 6.27 20.88
CA ALA A 761 6.70 7.19 20.16
C ALA A 761 5.25 6.89 20.52
N LEU A 762 4.57 7.85 21.14
CA LEU A 762 3.15 7.77 21.47
C LEU A 762 2.38 8.75 20.59
N GLY A 763 1.26 8.33 20.01
CA GLY A 763 0.50 9.24 19.16
C GLY A 763 -0.96 8.87 18.99
N GLY A 764 -1.69 9.83 18.41
CA GLY A 764 -3.09 9.71 18.08
C GLY A 764 -3.40 10.42 16.77
N GLU A 765 -4.28 9.83 15.97
CA GLU A 765 -4.71 10.34 14.67
C GLU A 765 -6.24 10.33 14.64
N ILE A 766 -6.85 11.38 14.10
CA ILE A 766 -8.27 11.42 13.79
C ILE A 766 -8.46 11.99 12.39
N SER A 767 -9.35 11.39 11.61
CA SER A 767 -9.78 11.91 10.32
C SER A 767 -11.28 11.79 10.16
N ALA A 768 -11.86 12.76 9.48
CA ALA A 768 -13.27 12.76 9.12
C ALA A 768 -13.43 13.25 7.69
N THR A 769 -14.26 12.55 6.92
CA THR A 769 -14.72 12.97 5.59
C THR A 769 -16.22 13.02 5.61
N VAL A 770 -16.81 14.06 5.03
CA VAL A 770 -18.26 14.23 4.93
C VAL A 770 -18.64 14.56 3.50
N TYR A 771 -19.85 14.17 3.14
CA TYR A 771 -20.45 14.39 1.82
C TYR A 771 -21.76 15.19 2.01
N PRO A 772 -21.69 16.51 2.29
CA PRO A 772 -22.87 17.26 2.72
C PRO A 772 -23.95 17.36 1.64
N VAL A 773 -23.52 17.41 0.38
CA VAL A 773 -24.36 17.47 -0.82
C VAL A 773 -23.61 16.79 -1.97
N ASP A 774 -24.35 16.34 -2.97
CA ASP A 774 -23.77 15.77 -4.18
C ASP A 774 -22.77 16.72 -4.84
N GLY A 775 -21.62 16.17 -5.20
CA GLY A 775 -20.54 16.95 -5.81
C GLY A 775 -19.67 17.75 -4.83
N LEU A 776 -19.95 17.76 -3.52
CA LEU A 776 -19.10 18.40 -2.51
C LEU A 776 -18.57 17.38 -1.50
N ASP A 777 -17.25 17.18 -1.49
CA ASP A 777 -16.57 16.35 -0.50
C ASP A 777 -15.71 17.26 0.39
N LEU A 778 -15.78 17.08 1.70
CA LEU A 778 -14.95 17.80 2.66
C LEU A 778 -14.26 16.81 3.57
N GLY A 779 -12.98 17.02 3.85
CA GLY A 779 -12.26 16.18 4.80
C GLY A 779 -11.31 16.97 5.68
N ALA A 780 -11.13 16.49 6.90
CA ALA A 780 -10.20 17.03 7.86
C ALA A 780 -9.47 15.91 8.59
N SER A 781 -8.22 16.15 8.95
CA SER A 781 -7.44 15.23 9.77
C SER A 781 -6.54 15.97 10.75
N TYR A 782 -6.24 15.32 11.86
CA TYR A 782 -5.30 15.79 12.86
C TYR A 782 -4.48 14.61 13.39
N ALA A 783 -3.17 14.81 13.48
CA ALA A 783 -2.23 13.85 14.04
C ALA A 783 -1.38 14.52 15.12
N LEU A 784 -1.27 13.84 16.25
CA LEU A 784 -0.42 14.19 17.38
C LEU A 784 0.57 13.05 17.59
N GLN A 785 1.85 13.38 17.75
CA GLN A 785 2.87 12.40 18.11
C GLN A 785 3.88 12.98 19.09
N TYR A 786 4.35 12.17 20.04
CA TYR A 786 5.36 12.53 21.01
C TYR A 786 6.40 11.41 21.10
N ILE A 787 7.62 11.72 20.67
CA ILE A 787 8.74 10.78 20.60
C ILE A 787 9.78 11.19 21.64
N PHE A 788 10.24 10.25 22.46
CA PHE A 788 11.22 10.50 23.51
C PHE A 788 12.10 9.28 23.74
N ASP A 789 13.31 9.54 24.21
CA ASP A 789 14.27 8.53 24.65
C ASP A 789 13.74 7.82 25.92
N GLU A 790 13.74 6.48 25.92
CA GLU A 790 13.18 5.67 26.99
C GLU A 790 13.93 5.82 28.31
N GLU A 791 15.23 6.11 28.29
CA GLU A 791 16.06 6.23 29.50
C GLU A 791 16.06 7.68 30.00
N THR A 792 16.49 8.62 29.17
CA THR A 792 16.71 10.03 29.54
C THR A 792 15.42 10.84 29.56
N LYS A 793 14.35 10.35 28.92
CA LYS A 793 13.06 11.04 28.73
C LYS A 793 13.17 12.33 27.91
N LEU A 794 14.31 12.57 27.27
CA LEU A 794 14.49 13.71 26.38
C LEU A 794 13.68 13.50 25.11
N ARG A 795 13.06 14.58 24.66
CA ARG A 795 12.23 14.58 23.44
C ARG A 795 13.12 14.45 22.21
N PHE A 796 12.65 13.68 21.23
CA PHE A 796 13.18 13.69 19.86
C PHE A 796 12.55 14.86 19.09
N THR A 797 13.37 15.81 18.64
CA THR A 797 12.92 17.12 18.13
C THR A 797 12.87 17.23 16.62
N ASP A 798 13.53 16.34 15.89
CA ASP A 798 13.58 16.30 14.41
C ASP A 798 12.28 15.78 13.77
N SER A 799 11.17 15.75 14.52
CA SER A 799 9.87 15.29 14.03
C SER A 799 8.76 16.20 14.55
N PRO A 800 7.81 16.58 13.68
CA PRO A 800 6.75 17.50 14.07
C PRO A 800 5.81 16.81 15.05
N MET A 801 5.37 17.52 16.08
CA MET A 801 4.44 16.98 17.07
C MET A 801 2.99 17.06 16.61
N HIS A 802 2.62 18.14 15.92
CA HIS A 802 1.25 18.36 15.45
C HIS A 802 1.22 18.46 13.93
N LYS A 803 0.25 17.76 13.33
CA LYS A 803 -0.10 17.92 11.92
C LYS A 803 -1.61 18.04 11.79
N ALA A 804 -2.08 19.00 11.02
CA ALA A 804 -3.51 19.15 10.71
C ALA A 804 -3.69 19.32 9.20
N THR A 805 -4.70 18.68 8.63
CA THR A 805 -5.07 18.90 7.23
C THR A 805 -6.55 19.20 7.13
N LEU A 806 -6.91 20.16 6.28
CA LEU A 806 -8.27 20.40 5.81
C LEU A 806 -8.27 20.35 4.28
N TRP A 807 -9.22 19.69 3.67
CA TRP A 807 -9.37 19.66 2.22
C TRP A 807 -10.83 19.66 1.80
N GLY A 808 -11.08 20.09 0.57
CA GLY A 808 -12.40 20.03 -0.03
C GLY A 808 -12.30 19.87 -1.54
N GLN A 809 -13.30 19.23 -2.12
CA GLN A 809 -13.44 19.00 -3.54
C GLN A 809 -14.87 19.33 -3.97
N PHE A 810 -15.01 20.02 -5.09
CA PHE A 810 -16.28 20.47 -5.64
C PHE A 810 -16.37 20.09 -7.11
N ARG A 811 -17.54 19.60 -7.51
CA ARG A 811 -17.87 19.19 -8.88
C ARG A 811 -19.24 19.73 -9.22
N SER A 812 -19.36 20.36 -10.39
CA SER A 812 -20.62 20.88 -10.90
C SER A 812 -21.02 20.22 -12.22
N ALA A 813 -22.33 20.17 -12.48
CA ALA A 813 -22.88 19.74 -13.76
C ALA A 813 -22.48 20.68 -14.94
N LEU A 814 -22.03 21.90 -14.63
CA LEU A 814 -21.51 22.85 -15.61
C LEU A 814 -20.07 22.52 -16.06
N GLY A 815 -19.48 21.42 -15.58
CA GLY A 815 -18.12 21.01 -15.89
C GLY A 815 -17.04 21.75 -15.08
N ILE A 816 -17.42 22.65 -14.17
CA ILE A 816 -16.47 23.29 -13.24
C ILE A 816 -16.15 22.30 -12.13
N ASP A 817 -14.85 22.09 -11.90
CA ASP A 817 -14.33 21.36 -10.76
C ASP A 817 -13.29 22.16 -10.00
N ALA A 818 -13.26 21.99 -8.69
CA ALA A 818 -12.31 22.67 -7.83
C ALA A 818 -11.87 21.76 -6.68
N GLY A 819 -10.66 21.95 -6.21
CA GLY A 819 -10.16 21.30 -5.01
C GLY A 819 -9.25 22.25 -4.26
N PHE A 820 -9.19 22.08 -2.94
CA PHE A 820 -8.23 22.76 -2.09
C PHE A 820 -7.74 21.84 -0.98
N SER A 821 -6.54 22.10 -0.48
CA SER A 821 -6.08 21.56 0.79
C SER A 821 -5.19 22.55 1.54
N VAL A 822 -5.24 22.48 2.86
CA VAL A 822 -4.45 23.27 3.80
C VAL A 822 -3.79 22.30 4.75
N HIS A 823 -2.46 22.34 4.81
CA HIS A 823 -1.65 21.46 5.65
C HIS A 823 -0.89 22.30 6.66
N VAL A 824 -1.08 22.02 7.94
CA VAL A 824 -0.38 22.67 9.06
C VAL A 824 0.58 21.67 9.68
N VAL A 825 1.82 22.10 9.90
CA VAL A 825 2.87 21.30 10.55
C VAL A 825 3.49 22.14 11.66
N SER A 826 3.61 21.57 12.87
CA SER A 826 4.27 22.27 13.98
C SER A 826 5.76 22.45 13.73
N ASP A 827 6.39 23.31 14.54
CA ASP A 827 7.82 23.50 14.57
C ASP A 827 8.59 22.21 14.90
N GLN A 828 9.85 22.21 14.48
CA GLN A 828 10.84 21.15 14.69
C GLN A 828 12.19 21.79 15.02
N GLU A 829 13.09 21.01 15.61
CA GLU A 829 14.47 21.43 15.82
C GLU A 829 15.38 20.27 15.42
N TRP A 830 16.22 20.50 14.42
CA TRP A 830 17.12 19.51 13.84
C TRP A 830 18.52 19.64 14.43
N ILE A 831 19.11 18.54 14.87
CA ILE A 831 20.50 18.55 15.36
C ILE A 831 21.43 18.11 14.21
N GLU A 832 22.19 19.04 13.66
CA GLU A 832 23.08 18.78 12.52
C GLU A 832 24.53 19.21 12.85
N PRO A 833 25.55 18.43 12.44
CA PRO A 833 26.94 18.81 12.59
C PRO A 833 27.27 19.99 11.67
N GLN A 834 27.78 21.07 12.27
CA GLN A 834 28.30 22.26 11.60
C GLN A 834 29.81 22.31 11.77
N PHE A 835 30.52 22.77 10.74
CA PHE A 835 31.95 23.00 10.86
C PHE A 835 32.21 24.17 11.80
N ASP A 836 33.09 23.96 12.79
CA ASP A 836 33.53 24.97 13.74
C ASP A 836 35.05 24.84 13.90
N SER A 837 35.79 25.87 13.49
CA SER A 837 37.25 25.85 13.55
C SER A 837 37.81 25.94 14.97
N ASP A 838 36.98 26.36 15.94
CA ASP A 838 37.37 26.49 17.34
C ASP A 838 37.17 25.17 18.12
N GLU A 839 36.41 24.23 17.55
CA GLU A 839 36.22 22.88 18.11
C GLU A 839 37.41 21.96 17.75
N PRO A 840 37.98 21.21 18.71
CA PRO A 840 39.07 20.27 18.42
C PRO A 840 38.72 19.17 17.40
N SER A 841 37.44 18.83 17.30
CA SER A 841 36.90 17.89 16.30
C SER A 841 36.71 18.53 14.91
N GLY A 842 36.78 19.86 14.81
CA GLY A 842 36.39 20.65 13.64
C GLY A 842 34.89 20.79 13.43
N PHE A 843 34.05 20.21 14.32
CA PHE A 843 32.60 20.21 14.16
C PHE A 843 31.86 20.36 15.49
N ARG A 844 30.85 21.24 15.52
CA ARG A 844 29.89 21.42 16.60
C ARG A 844 28.51 20.91 16.17
N SER A 845 27.75 20.30 17.08
CA SER A 845 26.35 19.93 16.79
C SER A 845 25.44 21.08 17.20
N ASP A 846 24.84 21.74 16.21
CA ASP A 846 23.98 22.92 16.45
C ASP A 846 22.50 22.55 16.27
N PRO A 847 21.62 23.04 17.16
CA PRO A 847 20.19 22.99 16.93
C PRO A 847 19.79 23.98 15.83
N LEU A 848 19.10 23.48 14.80
CA LEU A 848 18.60 24.24 13.67
C LEU A 848 17.07 24.22 13.69
N PRO A 849 16.41 25.31 14.16
CA PRO A 849 14.97 25.35 14.26
C PRO A 849 14.30 25.49 12.88
N ILE A 850 13.23 24.74 12.67
CA ILE A 850 12.30 24.89 11.55
C ILE A 850 10.96 25.36 12.12
N PRO A 851 10.55 26.61 11.84
CA PRO A 851 9.28 27.15 12.33
C PRO A 851 8.08 26.34 11.83
N ALA A 852 6.99 26.39 12.58
CA ALA A 852 5.70 25.85 12.14
C ALA A 852 5.30 26.43 10.77
N SER A 853 4.71 25.59 9.93
CA SER A 853 4.37 25.94 8.55
C SER A 853 2.90 25.67 8.21
N LEU A 854 2.42 26.39 7.20
CA LEU A 854 1.11 26.22 6.59
C LEU A 854 1.30 26.18 5.06
N VAL A 855 0.92 25.07 4.44
CA VAL A 855 0.99 24.87 2.99
C VAL A 855 -0.42 24.81 2.44
N VAL A 856 -0.77 25.75 1.55
CA VAL A 856 -2.06 25.79 0.86
C VAL A 856 -1.91 25.32 -0.58
N MET A 857 -2.72 24.36 -0.98
CA MET A 857 -2.81 23.85 -2.34
C MET A 857 -4.21 24.06 -2.89
N GLY A 858 -4.32 24.23 -4.21
CA GLY A 858 -5.61 24.38 -4.85
C GLY A 858 -5.58 24.07 -6.34
N ARG A 859 -6.75 23.71 -6.86
CA ARG A 859 -6.99 23.49 -8.29
C ARG A 859 -8.35 24.04 -8.66
N VAL A 860 -8.45 24.68 -9.82
CA VAL A 860 -9.71 24.97 -10.49
C VAL A 860 -9.61 24.48 -11.92
N GLY A 861 -10.65 23.83 -12.42
CA GLY A 861 -10.70 23.36 -13.79
C GLY A 861 -12.09 23.42 -14.38
N TYR A 862 -12.12 23.27 -15.68
CA TYR A 862 -13.30 23.33 -16.51
C TYR A 862 -13.24 22.23 -17.56
N ARG A 863 -14.15 21.27 -17.44
CA ARG A 863 -14.42 20.23 -18.43
C ARG A 863 -15.37 20.79 -19.47
N VAL A 864 -14.89 20.91 -20.69
CA VAL A 864 -15.68 21.37 -21.83
C VAL A 864 -16.77 20.33 -22.13
N PRO A 865 -18.01 20.74 -22.47
CA PRO A 865 -19.09 19.81 -22.81
C PRO A 865 -18.64 18.72 -23.79
N GLY A 866 -18.92 17.47 -23.43
CA GLY A 866 -18.44 16.27 -24.14
C GLY A 866 -17.14 15.66 -23.59
N ASP A 867 -16.58 16.21 -22.51
CA ASP A 867 -15.43 15.66 -21.73
C ASP A 867 -14.16 15.38 -22.55
N ARG A 868 -14.04 15.97 -23.75
CA ARG A 868 -12.86 15.82 -24.62
C ARG A 868 -11.73 16.77 -24.27
N VAL A 869 -12.03 17.90 -23.63
CA VAL A 869 -11.06 18.92 -23.26
C VAL A 869 -11.29 19.33 -21.81
N GLU A 870 -10.23 19.33 -21.02
CA GLU A 870 -10.21 19.85 -19.65
C GLU A 870 -9.12 20.93 -19.57
N LEU A 871 -9.50 22.12 -19.11
CA LEU A 871 -8.56 23.21 -18.80
C LEU A 871 -8.45 23.28 -17.29
N SER A 872 -7.24 23.41 -16.73
CA SER A 872 -7.08 23.56 -15.29
C SER A 872 -5.93 24.48 -14.91
N VAL A 873 -6.02 25.04 -13.72
CA VAL A 873 -4.93 25.77 -13.06
C VAL A 873 -4.76 25.18 -11.66
N SER A 874 -3.54 24.77 -11.34
CA SER A 874 -3.15 24.25 -10.03
C SER A 874 -2.10 25.13 -9.36
N GLY A 875 -2.21 25.24 -8.04
CA GLY A 875 -1.35 26.03 -7.19
C GLY A 875 -0.85 25.23 -5.99
N THR A 876 0.43 25.38 -5.65
CA THR A 876 1.06 24.78 -4.47
C THR A 876 1.72 25.88 -3.64
N ASN A 877 1.58 25.78 -2.32
CA ASN A 877 2.02 26.80 -1.35
C ASN A 877 1.49 28.21 -1.63
N LEU A 878 0.19 28.33 -1.93
CA LEU A 878 -0.48 29.56 -2.37
C LEU A 878 -0.49 30.73 -1.37
N THR A 879 0.03 30.55 -0.16
CA THR A 879 0.13 31.60 0.85
C THR A 879 1.48 32.32 0.86
N ASP A 880 2.45 31.86 0.06
CA ASP A 880 3.85 32.29 0.15
C ASP A 880 4.39 32.86 -1.19
N PHE A 881 3.82 34.00 -1.61
CA PHE A 881 4.28 34.73 -2.81
C PHE A 881 5.43 35.69 -2.46
N GLY A 882 6.67 35.37 -2.85
CA GLY A 882 7.86 36.22 -2.66
C GLY A 882 9.10 35.45 -2.18
N ALA A 883 10.08 36.16 -1.63
CA ALA A 883 11.28 35.56 -1.02
C ALA A 883 10.93 34.77 0.26
N SER A 884 10.34 33.59 0.06
CA SER A 884 9.88 32.68 1.11
C SER A 884 10.99 32.35 2.09
N ARG A 885 10.63 32.27 3.38
CA ARG A 885 11.50 31.70 4.43
C ARG A 885 11.09 30.27 4.79
N HIS A 886 10.03 29.74 4.20
CA HIS A 886 9.55 28.41 4.52
C HIS A 886 10.48 27.34 3.94
N ARG A 887 11.04 26.52 4.81
CA ARG A 887 11.79 25.31 4.49
C ARG A 887 11.21 24.17 5.31
N GLU A 888 11.24 22.96 4.77
CA GLU A 888 10.84 21.75 5.51
C GLU A 888 12.04 21.00 6.12
N HIS A 889 13.26 21.47 5.83
CA HIS A 889 14.51 20.99 6.40
C HIS A 889 15.56 22.12 6.43
N PRO A 890 16.50 22.18 7.39
CA PRO A 890 17.47 23.29 7.47
C PRO A 890 18.32 23.47 6.20
N PHE A 891 18.66 22.35 5.54
CA PHE A 891 19.42 22.34 4.29
C PHE A 891 18.57 22.25 3.01
N GLY A 892 17.24 22.23 3.11
CA GLY A 892 16.35 22.21 1.94
C GLY A 892 16.10 23.62 1.39
N ASN A 893 15.76 23.74 0.12
CA ASN A 893 15.46 25.01 -0.54
C ASN A 893 14.22 25.71 0.05
N PRO A 894 14.16 27.06 0.01
CA PRO A 894 12.92 27.78 0.26
C PRO A 894 11.81 27.29 -0.67
N LEU A 895 10.61 27.07 -0.13
CA LEU A 895 9.46 26.59 -0.86
C LEU A 895 8.49 27.76 -1.09
N GLU A 896 8.51 28.39 -2.26
CA GLU A 896 7.60 29.49 -2.58
C GLU A 896 6.30 29.02 -3.27
N ALA A 897 5.39 29.96 -3.53
CA ALA A 897 4.15 29.73 -4.26
C ALA A 897 4.40 29.36 -5.74
N ARG A 898 3.75 28.31 -6.21
CA ARG A 898 3.95 27.73 -7.56
C ARG A 898 2.62 27.56 -8.26
N VAL A 899 2.50 28.00 -9.51
CA VAL A 899 1.27 27.90 -10.31
C VAL A 899 1.56 27.22 -11.64
N LEU A 900 0.61 26.43 -12.15
CA LEU A 900 0.71 25.70 -13.42
C LEU A 900 -0.66 25.66 -14.06
N GLY A 901 -0.73 26.07 -15.32
CA GLY A 901 -1.90 25.86 -16.17
C GLY A 901 -1.69 24.59 -16.99
N SER A 902 -2.72 23.77 -17.11
CA SER A 902 -2.69 22.56 -17.93
C SER A 902 -3.93 22.40 -18.79
N VAL A 903 -3.74 21.66 -19.88
CA VAL A 903 -4.78 21.23 -20.82
C VAL A 903 -4.70 19.72 -20.94
N ALA A 904 -5.82 19.03 -20.74
CA ALA A 904 -5.94 17.61 -21.03
C ALA A 904 -6.94 17.38 -22.17
N LEU A 905 -6.58 16.49 -23.09
CA LEU A 905 -7.35 16.09 -24.26
C LEU A 905 -7.64 14.60 -24.18
N ARG A 906 -8.88 14.19 -24.47
CA ARG A 906 -9.29 12.80 -24.68
C ARG A 906 -9.71 12.65 -26.15
N LEU A 907 -9.04 11.76 -26.88
CA LEU A 907 -9.21 11.54 -28.32
C LEU A 907 -10.01 10.28 -28.63
#